data_AF-A0A101FJP2-F1
#
_entry.id   AF-A0A101FJP2-F1
#
_cell.length_a   1.000
_cell.length_b   1.000
_cell.length_c   1.000
_cell.angle_alpha   90.00
_cell.angle_beta   90.00
_cell.angle_gamma   90.00
#
_symmetry.space_group_name_H-M   'P 1'
#
loop_
_entity.id
_entity.type
_entity.pdbx_description
1 polymer ?
#
loop_
_entity_poly.entity_id
_entity_poly.type
_entity_poly.pdbx_seq_one_letter_code
_entity_poly.pdbx_strand_id
1 'polypeptide(L)'
;MADYPYQILINIKKPSRYLGEEPFFKKKDWEKTDLKICFCYPDLYEIGRSHLGINILAYLVNQKEEYLADLAFAVGPDLENALKTKGYPLLSWNYRKPLRDFDVIGISYAYELSATGILQILDLAGIPLRAHHRERDDPLVLGGGPSCGNPEPVAEFFDAFIIGDAEEAIFEVFEVYKNWKNSKKPRTTLWEDLTKIEGVYVPLIRNQVKRRILKDLNLETLSWEFGIPVIELSHDRIPMEISRGCTRGCRFCEASFYYRPVREKDPFYVINQIKKNFLTTGITEASLMSLSVGDYTALKTLVKKLKEEFYLNAPCRKYSFSLPSLRVGSIDDELLEFIKLGRKTGLTFAPEAGTERLRKVINKDIDIAQLIEDIRLAKKHGWTKVKLYFMIGLPTEKEEDLEGIYQLFRTLRKEVPQVSITVSVSTFIPKPHTPFQWERQISLEETYEKIKFLKRRLGKNLRYHHPEQSFLEGVIARGDRTIGLVIERAYQKGARFDSWKDFFNLSLWIEAAKEVGVDLNTYLRERSLEENLPWEHIDLRVSKEFLIKERAKAYQGEITKDCRFDRCSKCGVCNEEIKNLLSKKELEEVKLDIQNKPLFPFKGVKEYWYEIYYTKKDKAVFLSQLEVIRLFVLVLNKLGFPLVYTSGFHPHPKIVVDDALPIGVFSERETIGLAMYESGLSTKLQGLEFYPGLRIVKVVERQEKPSLKREKKVYKIEPLTEKELWLNRFATLNFPEGTEMEIKKQEVWVRVYIPNFSLLKFLKQTFELDNPLSLFKIVKY
;
A
#
# COMPACT_ATOMS: atom_id res chain seq x y z
N MET A 1 10.75 3.53 -27.22
CA MET A 1 10.19 2.19 -26.94
C MET A 1 8.72 2.37 -26.58
N ALA A 2 7.82 1.58 -27.17
CA ALA A 2 6.37 1.75 -27.04
C ALA A 2 5.86 1.12 -25.74
N ASP A 3 4.86 1.75 -25.12
CA ASP A 3 4.11 1.20 -23.99
C ASP A 3 3.40 -0.13 -24.34
N TYR A 4 2.76 -0.79 -23.37
CA TYR A 4 1.94 -1.95 -23.62
C TYR A 4 0.84 -1.63 -24.64
N PRO A 5 0.73 -2.39 -25.74
CA PRO A 5 -0.22 -2.10 -26.81
C PRO A 5 -1.67 -2.30 -26.37
N TYR A 6 -2.58 -1.56 -27.02
CA TYR A 6 -4.02 -1.62 -26.75
C TYR A 6 -4.56 -3.07 -26.77
N GLN A 7 -4.09 -3.90 -27.71
CA GLN A 7 -4.54 -5.29 -27.87
C GLN A 7 -4.14 -6.19 -26.68
N ILE A 8 -3.14 -5.82 -25.88
CA ILE A 8 -2.85 -6.49 -24.61
C ILE A 8 -3.80 -5.98 -23.52
N LEU A 9 -3.81 -4.66 -23.32
CA LEU A 9 -4.52 -4.03 -22.21
C LEU A 9 -6.03 -4.25 -22.27
N ILE A 10 -6.63 -4.36 -23.45
CA ILE A 10 -8.09 -4.55 -23.55
C ILE A 10 -8.57 -5.95 -23.14
N ASN A 11 -7.65 -6.92 -23.04
CA ASN A 11 -7.96 -8.32 -22.77
C ASN A 11 -7.57 -8.77 -21.36
N ILE A 12 -7.07 -7.86 -20.53
CA ILE A 12 -6.69 -8.14 -19.13
C ILE A 12 -7.70 -7.51 -18.15
N LYS A 13 -7.69 -8.00 -16.91
CA LYS A 13 -8.52 -7.48 -15.83
C LYS A 13 -7.92 -6.16 -15.31
N LYS A 14 -8.78 -5.15 -15.15
CA LYS A 14 -8.47 -3.82 -14.60
C LYS A 14 -7.23 -3.19 -15.26
N PRO A 15 -7.22 -2.94 -16.58
CA PRO A 15 -6.05 -2.42 -17.28
C PRO A 15 -5.52 -1.07 -16.75
N SER A 16 -6.38 -0.29 -16.09
CA SER A 16 -6.01 0.97 -15.43
C SER A 16 -4.82 0.84 -14.48
N ARG A 17 -4.59 -0.34 -13.87
CA ARG A 17 -3.46 -0.58 -12.98
C ARG A 17 -2.10 -0.81 -13.67
N TYR A 18 -2.02 -0.66 -14.98
CA TYR A 18 -0.78 -0.90 -15.75
C TYR A 18 -0.40 0.25 -16.69
N LEU A 19 -1.11 1.38 -16.64
CA LEU A 19 -0.96 2.47 -17.61
C LEU A 19 0.25 3.39 -17.36
N GLY A 20 0.70 3.48 -16.10
CA GLY A 20 1.82 4.34 -15.73
C GLY A 20 1.54 5.84 -15.85
N GLU A 21 2.61 6.64 -15.92
CA GLU A 21 2.57 8.11 -16.16
C GLU A 21 1.66 8.88 -15.20
N GLU A 22 1.90 8.76 -13.90
CA GLU A 22 1.13 9.49 -12.90
C GLU A 22 1.15 11.00 -13.17
N PRO A 23 -0.03 11.67 -13.15
CA PRO A 23 -0.08 13.11 -13.31
C PRO A 23 0.83 13.83 -12.33
N PHE A 24 1.50 14.87 -12.82
CA PHE A 24 2.46 15.69 -12.07
C PHE A 24 3.73 14.98 -11.59
N PHE A 25 3.99 13.76 -12.04
CA PHE A 25 5.32 13.17 -11.89
C PHE A 25 6.35 14.01 -12.67
N LYS A 26 7.37 14.53 -11.96
CA LYS A 26 8.42 15.36 -12.56
C LYS A 26 9.50 14.48 -13.19
N LYS A 27 9.39 14.23 -14.49
CA LYS A 27 10.42 13.50 -15.25
C LYS A 27 11.70 14.33 -15.35
N LYS A 28 12.83 13.69 -15.06
CA LYS A 28 14.18 14.16 -15.36
C LYS A 28 14.59 13.66 -16.74
N ASP A 29 15.60 14.32 -17.31
CA ASP A 29 16.16 13.92 -18.59
C ASP A 29 16.95 12.60 -18.43
N TRP A 30 16.42 11.52 -19.01
CA TRP A 30 16.99 10.19 -18.92
C TRP A 30 18.46 10.14 -19.35
N GLU A 31 18.82 10.84 -20.42
CA GLU A 31 20.17 10.79 -21.01
C GLU A 31 21.19 11.60 -20.19
N LYS A 32 20.73 12.60 -19.41
CA LYS A 32 21.61 13.47 -18.60
C LYS A 32 21.82 12.99 -17.17
N THR A 33 21.13 11.95 -16.73
CA THR A 33 21.26 11.42 -15.36
C THR A 33 22.37 10.39 -15.24
N ASP A 34 23.17 10.50 -14.19
CA ASP A 34 24.30 9.63 -13.91
C ASP A 34 23.86 8.22 -13.54
N LEU A 35 22.84 8.12 -12.67
CA LEU A 35 22.26 6.85 -12.24
C LEU A 35 20.74 6.85 -12.36
N LYS A 36 20.23 5.70 -12.82
CA LYS A 36 18.80 5.42 -13.02
C LYS A 36 18.38 4.32 -12.05
N ILE A 37 17.47 4.64 -11.15
CA ILE A 37 17.04 3.71 -10.09
C ILE A 37 15.56 3.37 -10.28
N CYS A 38 15.19 2.11 -10.08
CA CYS A 38 13.80 1.69 -10.04
C CYS A 38 13.50 0.95 -8.73
N PHE A 39 12.60 1.51 -7.92
CA PHE A 39 12.13 0.87 -6.70
C PHE A 39 10.89 0.02 -6.98
N CYS A 40 10.99 -1.26 -6.70
CA CYS A 40 9.96 -2.24 -6.97
C CYS A 40 9.26 -2.68 -5.70
N TYR A 41 7.95 -2.90 -5.79
CA TYR A 41 7.19 -3.60 -4.77
C TYR A 41 6.65 -4.92 -5.34
N PRO A 42 6.89 -6.07 -4.69
CA PRO A 42 6.49 -7.39 -5.18
C PRO A 42 4.99 -7.69 -4.99
N ASP A 43 4.13 -6.72 -5.28
CA ASP A 43 2.66 -6.85 -5.28
C ASP A 43 2.07 -5.87 -6.32
N LEU A 44 0.76 -5.93 -6.54
CA LEU A 44 0.03 -5.10 -7.48
C LEU A 44 0.17 -3.59 -7.17
N TYR A 45 0.04 -2.76 -8.20
CA TYR A 45 0.17 -1.30 -8.12
C TYR A 45 -0.59 -0.67 -6.95
N GLU A 46 -1.88 -0.97 -6.78
CA GLU A 46 -2.69 -0.36 -5.72
C GLU A 46 -2.20 -0.66 -4.29
N ILE A 47 -1.49 -1.78 -4.10
CA ILE A 47 -0.84 -2.16 -2.84
C ILE A 47 0.52 -1.48 -2.75
N GLY A 48 1.39 -1.75 -3.74
CA GLY A 48 2.77 -1.30 -3.70
C GLY A 48 2.92 0.21 -3.70
N ARG A 49 2.10 0.94 -4.47
CA ARG A 49 2.15 2.41 -4.52
C ARG A 49 1.76 3.05 -3.17
N SER A 50 1.01 2.34 -2.33
CA SER A 50 0.68 2.79 -0.97
C SER A 50 1.78 2.53 0.07
N HIS A 51 2.84 1.81 -0.29
CA HIS A 51 3.94 1.47 0.62
C HIS A 51 4.83 2.69 0.91
N LEU A 52 4.87 3.15 2.16
CA LEU A 52 5.57 4.37 2.56
C LEU A 52 7.07 4.34 2.20
N GLY A 53 7.77 3.24 2.49
CA GLY A 53 9.24 3.17 2.39
C GLY A 53 9.77 3.43 0.99
N ILE A 54 9.23 2.76 -0.03
CA ILE A 54 9.70 2.95 -1.42
C ILE A 54 9.38 4.35 -1.95
N ASN A 55 8.29 4.96 -1.50
CA ASN A 55 7.94 6.32 -1.91
C ASN A 55 8.87 7.36 -1.28
N ILE A 56 9.23 7.19 -0.01
CA ILE A 56 10.25 8.04 0.66
C ILE A 56 11.59 7.93 -0.09
N LEU A 57 12.05 6.70 -0.36
CA LEU A 57 13.32 6.49 -1.07
C LEU A 57 13.28 7.09 -2.47
N ALA A 58 12.21 6.84 -3.24
CA ALA A 58 12.06 7.40 -4.58
C ALA A 58 11.99 8.94 -4.55
N TYR A 59 11.35 9.54 -3.55
CA TYR A 59 11.33 10.99 -3.36
C TYR A 59 12.72 11.55 -3.08
N LEU A 60 13.44 10.96 -2.10
CA LEU A 60 14.79 11.37 -1.70
C LEU A 60 15.77 11.34 -2.87
N VAL A 61 15.77 10.24 -3.63
CA VAL A 61 16.62 10.09 -4.82
C VAL A 61 16.27 11.14 -5.89
N ASN A 62 14.98 11.40 -6.11
CA ASN A 62 14.58 12.43 -7.06
C ASN A 62 14.86 13.88 -6.60
N GLN A 63 15.29 14.12 -5.36
CA GLN A 63 15.79 15.45 -4.96
C GLN A 63 17.23 15.72 -5.43
N LYS A 64 18.00 14.70 -5.84
CA LYS A 64 19.39 14.84 -6.34
C LYS A 64 19.39 15.00 -7.86
N GLU A 65 19.94 16.08 -8.39
CA GLU A 65 19.87 16.38 -9.84
C GLU A 65 20.49 15.27 -10.71
N GLU A 66 21.56 14.66 -10.21
CA GLU A 66 22.33 13.60 -10.86
C GLU A 66 21.62 12.24 -10.93
N TYR A 67 20.56 12.02 -10.14
CA TYR A 67 19.86 10.74 -10.05
C TYR A 67 18.40 10.85 -10.48
N LEU A 68 17.86 9.80 -11.10
CA LEU A 68 16.41 9.62 -11.24
C LEU A 68 15.97 8.34 -10.55
N ALA A 69 14.77 8.39 -9.97
CA ALA A 69 14.08 7.20 -9.48
C ALA A 69 12.70 7.07 -10.13
N ASP A 70 12.35 5.84 -10.52
CA ASP A 70 11.00 5.42 -10.88
C ASP A 70 10.52 4.29 -9.94
N LEU A 71 9.26 3.88 -10.11
CA LEU A 71 8.67 2.74 -9.42
C LEU A 71 8.37 1.59 -10.38
N ALA A 72 8.26 0.37 -9.88
CA ALA A 72 7.67 -0.77 -10.60
C ALA A 72 6.94 -1.72 -9.64
N PHE A 73 6.07 -2.55 -10.20
CA PHE A 73 5.16 -3.40 -9.42
C PHE A 73 5.03 -4.77 -10.09
N ALA A 74 4.74 -5.79 -9.28
CA ALA A 74 4.34 -7.09 -9.81
C ALA A 74 3.03 -6.97 -10.61
N VAL A 75 2.81 -7.87 -11.56
CA VAL A 75 1.66 -7.84 -12.47
C VAL A 75 0.78 -9.07 -12.29
N GLY A 76 -0.53 -8.90 -12.49
CA GLY A 76 -1.49 -10.00 -12.40
C GLY A 76 -1.16 -11.14 -13.39
N PRO A 77 -1.57 -12.39 -13.11
CA PRO A 77 -1.23 -13.54 -13.97
C PRO A 77 -1.65 -13.40 -15.44
N ASP A 78 -2.73 -12.67 -15.71
CA ASP A 78 -3.22 -12.39 -17.06
C ASP A 78 -2.27 -11.50 -17.86
N LEU A 79 -1.77 -10.42 -17.25
CA LEU A 79 -0.74 -9.58 -17.86
C LEU A 79 0.61 -10.30 -17.92
N GLU A 80 1.05 -11.00 -16.86
CA GLU A 80 2.28 -11.80 -16.88
C GLU A 80 2.32 -12.74 -18.09
N ASN A 81 1.24 -13.49 -18.32
CA ASN A 81 1.13 -14.41 -19.45
C ASN A 81 1.19 -13.68 -20.80
N ALA A 82 0.50 -12.53 -20.92
CA ALA A 82 0.51 -11.74 -22.14
C ALA A 82 1.90 -11.14 -22.45
N LEU A 83 2.62 -10.68 -21.43
CA LEU A 83 3.98 -10.14 -21.55
C LEU A 83 4.94 -11.24 -22.01
N LYS A 84 4.92 -12.41 -21.37
CA LYS A 84 5.77 -13.56 -21.72
C LYS A 84 5.49 -14.06 -23.15
N THR A 85 4.22 -14.27 -23.49
CA THR A 85 3.83 -14.82 -24.80
C THR A 85 4.18 -13.87 -25.95
N LYS A 86 4.09 -12.56 -25.74
CA LYS A 86 4.31 -11.54 -26.78
C LYS A 86 5.70 -10.91 -26.73
N GLY A 87 6.56 -11.31 -25.79
CA GLY A 87 7.93 -10.80 -25.66
C GLY A 87 8.03 -9.35 -25.19
N TYR A 88 7.12 -8.88 -24.33
CA TYR A 88 7.19 -7.53 -23.73
C TYR A 88 7.85 -7.59 -22.35
N PRO A 89 8.79 -6.68 -22.03
CA PRO A 89 9.41 -6.61 -20.72
C PRO A 89 8.49 -5.98 -19.69
N LEU A 90 8.79 -6.17 -18.40
CA LEU A 90 8.22 -5.34 -17.34
C LEU A 90 8.73 -3.90 -17.48
N LEU A 91 7.80 -2.95 -17.50
CA LEU A 91 8.10 -1.52 -17.61
C LEU A 91 8.00 -0.81 -16.26
N SER A 92 8.88 0.16 -16.06
CA SER A 92 8.79 1.13 -14.97
C SER A 92 7.51 1.96 -15.10
N TRP A 93 7.08 2.54 -13.98
CA TRP A 93 5.75 3.12 -13.88
C TRP A 93 5.61 4.43 -14.65
N ASN A 94 6.47 5.42 -14.43
CA ASN A 94 6.33 6.73 -15.05
C ASN A 94 7.13 6.90 -16.33
N TYR A 95 8.37 6.39 -16.37
CA TYR A 95 9.22 6.47 -17.55
C TYR A 95 8.84 5.44 -18.63
N ARG A 96 8.11 4.38 -18.25
CA ARG A 96 7.72 3.28 -19.15
C ARG A 96 8.94 2.64 -19.82
N LYS A 97 10.03 2.47 -19.06
CA LYS A 97 11.29 1.88 -19.53
C LYS A 97 11.41 0.44 -19.02
N PRO A 98 11.96 -0.50 -19.81
CA PRO A 98 12.32 -1.82 -19.32
C PRO A 98 13.17 -1.74 -18.05
N LEU A 99 12.92 -2.61 -17.07
CA LEU A 99 13.68 -2.60 -15.82
C LEU A 99 15.18 -2.88 -16.03
N ARG A 100 15.54 -3.63 -17.07
CA ARG A 100 16.94 -3.89 -17.44
C ARG A 100 17.71 -2.63 -17.86
N ASP A 101 17.02 -1.57 -18.25
CA ASP A 101 17.65 -0.30 -18.66
C ASP A 101 18.05 0.58 -17.45
N PHE A 102 17.72 0.17 -16.23
CA PHE A 102 18.07 0.87 -15.00
C PHE A 102 19.40 0.37 -14.44
N ASP A 103 20.10 1.23 -13.72
CA ASP A 103 21.37 0.91 -13.06
C ASP A 103 21.17 0.10 -11.78
N VAL A 104 20.12 0.43 -11.02
CA VAL A 104 19.83 -0.17 -9.72
C VAL A 104 18.35 -0.52 -9.63
N ILE A 105 18.06 -1.75 -9.24
CA ILE A 105 16.71 -2.25 -8.94
C ILE A 105 16.62 -2.50 -7.44
N GLY A 106 15.85 -1.69 -6.72
CA GLY A 106 15.59 -1.91 -5.30
C GLY A 106 14.25 -2.61 -5.10
N ILE A 107 14.20 -3.83 -4.55
CA ILE A 107 12.95 -4.57 -4.32
C ILE A 107 12.67 -4.66 -2.82
N SER A 108 11.48 -4.21 -2.42
CA SER A 108 11.04 -4.24 -1.03
C SER A 108 10.57 -5.64 -0.60
N TYR A 109 11.34 -6.33 0.24
CA TYR A 109 10.94 -7.54 0.96
C TYR A 109 10.27 -7.17 2.30
N ALA A 110 9.02 -6.74 2.22
CA ALA A 110 8.24 -6.27 3.37
C ALA A 110 7.34 -7.34 4.01
N TYR A 111 7.09 -8.43 3.30
CA TYR A 111 6.23 -9.53 3.76
C TYR A 111 6.68 -10.85 3.12
N GLU A 112 6.71 -11.93 3.89
CA GLU A 112 7.28 -13.21 3.45
C GLU A 112 6.52 -13.84 2.27
N LEU A 113 5.19 -13.72 2.25
CA LEU A 113 4.35 -14.24 1.16
C LEU A 113 4.46 -13.43 -0.16
N SER A 114 5.31 -12.40 -0.19
CA SER A 114 5.65 -11.67 -1.42
C SER A 114 6.86 -12.25 -2.17
N ALA A 115 7.48 -13.33 -1.64
CA ALA A 115 8.70 -13.90 -2.21
C ALA A 115 8.57 -14.27 -3.70
N THR A 116 7.45 -14.87 -4.11
CA THR A 116 7.19 -15.21 -5.53
C THR A 116 7.05 -13.97 -6.42
N GLY A 117 6.59 -12.84 -5.87
CA GLY A 117 6.53 -11.55 -6.56
C GLY A 117 7.91 -10.95 -6.85
N ILE A 118 8.90 -11.20 -5.99
CA ILE A 118 10.30 -10.81 -6.22
C ILE A 118 10.82 -11.52 -7.47
N LEU A 119 10.61 -12.84 -7.57
CA LEU A 119 11.01 -13.63 -8.73
C LEU A 119 10.28 -13.19 -10.00
N GLN A 120 8.98 -12.87 -9.89
CA GLN A 120 8.20 -12.38 -11.05
C GLN A 120 8.79 -11.09 -11.63
N ILE A 121 9.19 -10.14 -10.77
CA ILE A 121 9.79 -8.88 -11.20
C ILE A 121 11.11 -9.14 -11.94
N LEU A 122 12.00 -9.98 -11.38
CA LEU A 122 13.29 -10.29 -11.99
C LEU A 122 13.12 -11.03 -13.34
N ASP A 123 12.24 -12.03 -13.39
CA ASP A 123 11.95 -12.81 -14.58
C ASP A 123 11.40 -11.93 -15.72
N LEU A 124 10.37 -11.13 -15.45
CA LEU A 124 9.78 -10.23 -16.47
C LEU A 124 10.70 -9.06 -16.84
N ALA A 125 11.67 -8.70 -15.99
CA ALA A 125 12.70 -7.73 -16.31
C ALA A 125 13.80 -8.31 -17.21
N GLY A 126 13.88 -9.63 -17.38
CA GLY A 126 14.99 -10.30 -18.05
C GLY A 126 16.31 -10.20 -17.27
N ILE A 127 16.23 -10.11 -15.95
CA ILE A 127 17.39 -10.09 -15.04
C ILE A 127 17.57 -11.50 -14.46
N PRO A 128 18.79 -12.08 -14.47
CA PRO A 128 19.03 -13.39 -13.86
C PRO A 128 18.51 -13.46 -12.42
N LEU A 129 17.71 -14.50 -12.12
CA LEU A 129 17.08 -14.67 -10.81
C LEU A 129 18.12 -14.71 -9.70
N ARG A 130 19.19 -15.50 -9.87
CA ARG A 130 20.24 -15.65 -8.87
C ARG A 130 21.37 -14.64 -9.09
N ALA A 131 21.83 -14.01 -8.02
CA ALA A 131 22.83 -12.95 -8.07
C ALA A 131 24.15 -13.38 -8.71
N HIS A 132 24.59 -14.63 -8.49
CA HIS A 132 25.85 -15.15 -9.05
C HIS A 132 25.80 -15.39 -10.57
N HIS A 133 24.62 -15.36 -11.19
CA HIS A 133 24.47 -15.42 -12.65
C HIS A 133 24.45 -14.04 -13.31
N ARG A 134 24.49 -12.95 -12.53
CA ARG A 134 24.45 -11.58 -13.08
C ARG A 134 25.82 -11.15 -13.58
N GLU A 135 25.84 -10.62 -14.79
CA GLU A 135 27.04 -10.10 -15.42
C GLU A 135 27.26 -8.62 -15.05
N ARG A 136 28.28 -7.98 -15.62
CA ARG A 136 28.61 -6.58 -15.30
C ARG A 136 27.54 -5.59 -15.76
N ASP A 137 26.87 -5.90 -16.87
CA ASP A 137 25.88 -5.01 -17.49
C ASP A 137 24.46 -5.22 -16.93
N ASP A 138 24.26 -6.25 -16.10
CA ASP A 138 22.99 -6.43 -15.40
C ASP A 138 22.88 -5.43 -14.23
N PRO A 139 21.66 -4.93 -13.92
CA PRO A 139 21.46 -3.97 -12.84
C PRO A 139 21.92 -4.50 -11.48
N LEU A 140 22.32 -3.60 -10.57
CA LEU A 140 22.50 -3.95 -9.16
C LEU A 140 21.13 -4.21 -8.50
N VAL A 141 20.90 -5.40 -7.96
CA VAL A 141 19.62 -5.73 -7.30
C VAL A 141 19.77 -5.63 -5.78
N LEU A 142 19.09 -4.65 -5.19
CA LEU A 142 19.08 -4.37 -3.76
C LEU A 142 17.78 -4.85 -3.10
N GLY A 143 17.90 -5.48 -1.94
CA GLY A 143 16.79 -5.85 -1.07
C GLY A 143 16.67 -4.94 0.14
N GLY A 144 15.49 -4.88 0.75
CA GLY A 144 15.28 -4.14 2.00
C GLY A 144 13.85 -4.30 2.52
N GLY A 145 13.56 -3.82 3.71
CA GLY A 145 12.25 -3.94 4.36
C GLY A 145 12.27 -4.84 5.60
N PRO A 146 11.18 -4.86 6.39
CA PRO A 146 11.16 -5.51 7.69
C PRO A 146 11.44 -7.02 7.67
N SER A 147 10.98 -7.76 6.64
CA SER A 147 11.25 -9.20 6.55
C SER A 147 12.73 -9.53 6.33
N CYS A 148 13.58 -8.52 6.05
CA CYS A 148 15.03 -8.68 6.05
C CYS A 148 15.63 -8.88 7.46
N GLY A 149 14.80 -8.94 8.51
CA GLY A 149 15.20 -9.58 9.77
C GLY A 149 15.65 -11.03 9.58
N ASN A 150 15.17 -11.71 8.54
CA ASN A 150 15.79 -12.93 8.03
C ASN A 150 15.81 -12.89 6.49
N PRO A 151 16.91 -12.46 5.86
CA PRO A 151 16.99 -12.37 4.40
C PRO A 151 17.27 -13.73 3.74
N GLU A 152 17.72 -14.74 4.49
CA GLU A 152 18.22 -16.02 3.95
C GLU A 152 17.27 -16.76 3.00
N PRO A 153 15.94 -16.80 3.22
CA PRO A 153 14.99 -17.44 2.30
C PRO A 153 15.01 -16.84 0.89
N VAL A 154 15.38 -15.57 0.74
CA VAL A 154 15.42 -14.86 -0.55
C VAL A 154 16.83 -14.40 -0.92
N ALA A 155 17.84 -14.73 -0.11
CA ALA A 155 19.17 -14.13 -0.19
C ALA A 155 19.86 -14.36 -1.54
N GLU A 156 19.66 -15.52 -2.16
CA GLU A 156 20.29 -15.84 -3.45
C GLU A 156 19.79 -14.96 -4.61
N PHE A 157 18.64 -14.29 -4.44
CA PHE A 157 18.04 -13.44 -5.47
C PHE A 157 18.51 -11.98 -5.43
N PHE A 158 19.38 -11.61 -4.49
CA PHE A 158 19.82 -10.21 -4.30
C PHE A 158 21.34 -10.11 -4.32
N ASP A 159 21.85 -9.00 -4.88
CA ASP A 159 23.27 -8.67 -4.78
C ASP A 159 23.61 -8.20 -3.37
N ALA A 160 22.74 -7.38 -2.78
CA ALA A 160 22.89 -6.90 -1.41
C ALA A 160 21.53 -6.53 -0.80
N PHE A 161 21.47 -6.46 0.52
CA PHE A 161 20.34 -5.95 1.29
C PHE A 161 20.76 -4.74 2.10
N ILE A 162 19.87 -3.75 2.23
CA ILE A 162 19.99 -2.70 3.24
C ILE A 162 19.10 -3.08 4.44
N ILE A 163 19.74 -3.46 5.54
CA ILE A 163 19.11 -3.83 6.81
C ILE A 163 18.92 -2.57 7.65
N GLY A 164 17.65 -2.21 7.88
CA GLY A 164 17.25 -1.06 8.68
C GLY A 164 16.75 0.12 7.86
N ASP A 165 17.10 1.33 8.31
CA ASP A 165 16.69 2.58 7.66
C ASP A 165 17.64 2.88 6.49
N ALA A 166 17.10 2.92 5.27
CA ALA A 166 17.88 3.03 4.04
C ALA A 166 18.11 4.48 3.58
N GLU A 167 17.44 5.46 4.20
CA GLU A 167 17.37 6.86 3.74
C GLU A 167 18.75 7.51 3.57
N GLU A 168 19.75 7.11 4.35
CA GLU A 168 21.15 7.54 4.20
C GLU A 168 22.00 6.51 3.46
N ALA A 169 21.93 5.24 3.91
CA ALA A 169 22.79 4.16 3.41
C ALA A 169 22.65 3.92 1.90
N ILE A 170 21.48 4.21 1.32
CA ILE A 170 21.26 4.04 -0.11
C ILE A 170 22.17 4.95 -0.96
N PHE A 171 22.48 6.16 -0.49
CA PHE A 171 23.37 7.07 -1.21
C PHE A 171 24.84 6.63 -1.10
N GLU A 172 25.23 6.03 0.03
CA GLU A 172 26.55 5.39 0.19
C GLU A 172 26.69 4.21 -0.80
N VAL A 173 25.64 3.41 -0.96
CA VAL A 173 25.58 2.32 -1.95
C VAL A 173 25.69 2.86 -3.38
N PHE A 174 24.99 3.95 -3.72
CA PHE A 174 25.06 4.55 -5.04
C PHE A 174 26.45 5.08 -5.38
N GLU A 175 27.14 5.66 -4.40
CA GLU A 175 28.51 6.15 -4.60
C GLU A 175 29.48 4.98 -4.86
N VAL A 176 29.39 3.89 -4.10
CA VAL A 176 30.17 2.66 -4.34
C VAL A 176 29.86 2.09 -5.72
N TYR A 177 28.57 2.00 -6.09
CA TYR A 177 28.16 1.50 -7.40
C TYR A 177 28.66 2.38 -8.54
N LYS A 178 28.54 3.71 -8.45
CA LYS A 178 29.02 4.67 -9.45
C LYS A 178 30.53 4.54 -9.67
N ASN A 179 31.30 4.45 -8.59
CA ASN A 179 32.74 4.27 -8.65
C ASN A 179 33.13 2.92 -9.29
N TRP A 180 32.42 1.85 -8.95
CA TRP A 180 32.62 0.54 -9.57
C TRP A 180 32.25 0.54 -11.05
N LYS A 181 31.11 1.13 -11.43
CA LYS A 181 30.63 1.23 -12.82
C LYS A 181 31.60 1.98 -13.73
N ASN A 182 32.27 3.01 -13.19
CA ASN A 182 33.32 3.76 -13.89
C ASN A 182 34.68 3.03 -13.92
N SER A 183 34.82 1.93 -13.17
CA SER A 183 36.00 1.07 -13.17
C SER A 183 35.85 -0.11 -14.14
N LYS A 184 36.94 -0.83 -14.41
CA LYS A 184 36.93 -2.11 -15.16
C LYS A 184 37.00 -3.34 -14.24
N LYS A 185 36.69 -3.18 -12.95
CA LYS A 185 36.79 -4.27 -11.97
C LYS A 185 35.63 -5.27 -12.11
N PRO A 186 35.82 -6.55 -11.74
CA PRO A 186 34.74 -7.54 -11.74
C PRO A 186 33.66 -7.21 -10.70
N ARG A 187 32.47 -7.80 -10.84
CA ARG A 187 31.33 -7.60 -9.92
C ARG A 187 31.64 -8.03 -8.48
N THR A 188 32.58 -8.96 -8.29
CA THR A 188 33.03 -9.38 -6.96
C THR A 188 33.61 -8.24 -6.13
N THR A 189 34.32 -7.28 -6.74
CA THR A 189 34.85 -6.12 -5.99
C THR A 189 33.74 -5.18 -5.55
N LEU A 190 32.65 -5.07 -6.33
CA LEU A 190 31.47 -4.31 -5.93
C LEU A 190 30.88 -4.92 -4.65
N TRP A 191 30.68 -6.24 -4.64
CA TRP A 191 30.19 -6.95 -3.47
C TRP A 191 31.08 -6.74 -2.24
N GLU A 192 32.40 -6.82 -2.39
CA GLU A 192 33.36 -6.55 -1.30
C GLU A 192 33.26 -5.11 -0.78
N ASP A 193 33.19 -4.13 -1.67
CA ASP A 193 33.09 -2.71 -1.29
C ASP A 193 31.75 -2.40 -0.61
N LEU A 194 30.66 -3.04 -1.03
CA LEU A 194 29.35 -2.90 -0.40
C LEU A 194 29.34 -3.39 1.06
N THR A 195 30.12 -4.41 1.43
CA THR A 195 30.19 -4.89 2.83
C THR A 195 30.74 -3.87 3.82
N LYS A 196 31.41 -2.82 3.32
CA LYS A 196 32.01 -1.75 4.15
C LYS A 196 30.96 -0.75 4.64
N ILE A 197 29.76 -0.76 4.06
CA ILE A 197 28.68 0.16 4.41
C ILE A 197 27.88 -0.40 5.60
N GLU A 198 27.71 0.40 6.66
CA GLU A 198 26.88 -0.01 7.79
C GLU A 198 25.44 -0.28 7.35
N GLY A 199 24.90 -1.45 7.72
CA GLY A 199 23.57 -1.87 7.33
C GLY A 199 23.52 -2.66 6.03
N VAL A 200 24.63 -2.82 5.29
CA VAL A 200 24.63 -3.58 4.04
C VAL A 200 25.05 -5.03 4.25
N TYR A 201 24.16 -5.94 3.88
CA TYR A 201 24.42 -7.38 3.86
C TYR A 201 24.57 -7.88 2.43
N VAL A 202 25.64 -8.62 2.15
CA VAL A 202 25.96 -9.17 0.83
C VAL A 202 25.88 -10.70 0.89
N PRO A 203 24.82 -11.33 0.35
CA PRO A 203 24.57 -12.78 0.46
C PRO A 203 25.71 -13.68 -0.02
N LEU A 204 26.44 -13.27 -1.05
CA LEU A 204 27.54 -14.06 -1.60
C LEU A 204 28.81 -14.02 -0.73
N ILE A 205 28.97 -12.98 0.09
CA ILE A 205 30.09 -12.83 1.03
C ILE A 205 29.71 -13.31 2.43
N ARG A 206 28.42 -13.27 2.79
CA ARG A 206 27.91 -13.65 4.12
C ARG A 206 28.53 -12.82 5.24
N ASN A 207 28.71 -11.52 5.00
CA ASN A 207 29.24 -10.62 6.02
C ASN A 207 28.27 -10.51 7.21
N GLN A 208 28.83 -10.27 8.39
CA GLN A 208 28.05 -9.81 9.55
C GLN A 208 27.58 -8.38 9.27
N VAL A 209 26.32 -8.10 9.59
CA VAL A 209 25.74 -6.77 9.35
C VAL A 209 25.09 -6.26 10.61
N LYS A 210 25.30 -4.97 10.88
CA LYS A 210 24.58 -4.26 11.93
C LYS A 210 23.56 -3.34 11.30
N ARG A 211 22.31 -3.42 11.77
CA ARG A 211 21.20 -2.63 11.24
C ARG A 211 21.50 -1.13 11.30
N ARG A 212 21.23 -0.42 10.20
CA ARG A 212 21.31 1.04 10.10
C ARG A 212 20.11 1.70 10.79
N ILE A 213 20.35 2.80 11.49
CA ILE A 213 19.32 3.58 12.19
C ILE A 213 19.42 5.05 11.75
N LEU A 214 18.34 5.56 11.14
CA LEU A 214 18.19 6.99 10.88
C LEU A 214 17.88 7.70 12.21
N LYS A 215 18.85 8.47 12.73
CA LYS A 215 18.73 9.01 14.10
C LYS A 215 17.56 9.98 14.24
N ASP A 216 17.41 10.93 13.31
CA ASP A 216 16.37 11.97 13.35
C ASP A 216 15.33 11.79 12.24
N LEU A 217 14.05 11.86 12.61
CA LEU A 217 12.93 11.81 11.68
C LEU A 217 12.36 13.20 11.33
N ASN A 218 12.85 14.26 11.98
CA ASN A 218 12.42 15.65 11.78
C ASN A 218 13.07 16.29 10.57
N LEU A 219 12.97 15.60 9.43
CA LEU A 219 13.58 16.01 8.17
C LEU A 219 12.47 16.37 7.19
N GLU A 220 12.50 17.60 6.65
CA GLU A 220 11.57 18.02 5.60
C GLU A 220 11.65 17.14 4.34
N THR A 221 12.80 16.51 4.13
CA THR A 221 13.09 15.61 3.01
C THR A 221 12.39 14.25 3.12
N LEU A 222 11.87 13.86 4.29
CA LEU A 222 11.07 12.63 4.44
C LEU A 222 9.62 12.85 3.99
N SER A 223 9.45 13.08 2.69
CA SER A 223 8.15 13.30 2.05
C SER A 223 7.69 12.09 1.21
N TRP A 224 6.45 12.14 0.75
CA TRP A 224 5.79 11.10 -0.04
C TRP A 224 5.36 11.60 -1.43
N GLU A 225 5.64 12.88 -1.75
CA GLU A 225 5.23 13.50 -3.01
C GLU A 225 6.01 12.95 -4.21
N PHE A 226 5.36 12.09 -4.99
CA PHE A 226 5.96 11.51 -6.20
C PHE A 226 5.15 11.84 -7.46
N GLY A 227 3.85 11.59 -7.42
CA GLY A 227 2.87 11.85 -8.48
C GLY A 227 1.46 11.59 -7.95
N ILE A 228 0.44 11.81 -8.76
CA ILE A 228 -0.95 11.50 -8.42
C ILE A 228 -1.29 10.06 -8.85
N PRO A 229 -1.69 9.16 -7.93
CA PRO A 229 -2.11 7.82 -8.31
C PRO A 229 -3.34 7.83 -9.24
N VAL A 230 -3.21 7.15 -10.38
CA VAL A 230 -4.25 7.10 -11.43
C VAL A 230 -5.50 6.33 -10.95
N ILE A 231 -5.30 5.32 -10.10
CA ILE A 231 -6.37 4.53 -9.51
C ILE A 231 -6.40 4.69 -7.99
N GLU A 232 -7.50 4.27 -7.36
CA GLU A 232 -7.61 4.21 -5.90
C GLU A 232 -6.63 3.17 -5.33
N LEU A 233 -5.84 3.58 -4.33
CA LEU A 233 -4.89 2.72 -3.63
C LEU A 233 -5.56 1.94 -2.50
N SER A 234 -4.95 0.84 -2.03
CA SER A 234 -5.47 0.09 -0.89
C SER A 234 -5.45 0.92 0.41
N HIS A 235 -4.51 1.85 0.51
CA HIS A 235 -4.52 2.92 1.49
C HIS A 235 -4.49 4.27 0.78
N ASP A 236 -5.67 4.71 0.33
CA ASP A 236 -5.84 5.90 -0.50
C ASP A 236 -5.89 7.22 0.28
N ARG A 237 -4.77 7.54 0.91
CA ARG A 237 -4.59 8.72 1.77
C ARG A 237 -3.10 8.97 1.95
N ILE A 238 -2.73 10.17 2.39
CA ILE A 238 -1.32 10.46 2.70
C ILE A 238 -0.90 9.64 3.93
N PRO A 239 0.09 8.74 3.81
CA PRO A 239 0.63 8.01 4.94
C PRO A 239 1.60 8.91 5.71
N MET A 240 1.15 9.48 6.83
CA MET A 240 1.98 10.39 7.62
C MET A 240 2.61 9.67 8.80
N GLU A 241 3.87 9.23 8.66
CA GLU A 241 4.64 8.65 9.76
C GLU A 241 4.89 9.71 10.84
N ILE A 242 4.31 9.52 12.03
CA ILE A 242 4.49 10.39 13.20
C ILE A 242 5.56 9.86 14.15
N SER A 243 5.85 8.56 14.12
CA SER A 243 6.94 7.95 14.85
C SER A 243 7.35 6.60 14.27
N ARG A 244 8.62 6.24 14.46
CA ARG A 244 9.22 4.95 14.07
C ARG A 244 9.72 4.23 15.31
N GLY A 245 9.44 2.93 15.41
CA GLY A 245 9.81 2.12 16.57
C GLY A 245 8.71 1.95 17.61
N CYS A 246 8.83 0.91 18.43
CA CYS A 246 7.94 0.62 19.55
C CYS A 246 8.69 -0.13 20.66
N THR A 247 8.69 0.42 21.87
CA THR A 247 9.38 -0.13 23.05
C THR A 247 8.47 -0.90 24.00
N ARG A 248 7.18 -1.08 23.65
CA ARG A 248 6.24 -1.90 24.43
C ARG A 248 6.73 -3.35 24.60
N GLY A 249 7.52 -3.86 23.66
CA GLY A 249 8.22 -5.12 23.82
C GLY A 249 7.31 -6.35 23.89
N CYS A 250 6.20 -6.35 23.13
CA CYS A 250 5.37 -7.53 23.00
C CYS A 250 6.22 -8.67 22.40
N ARG A 251 6.32 -9.80 23.10
CA ARG A 251 7.35 -10.84 22.87
C ARG A 251 7.24 -11.59 21.54
N PHE A 252 6.10 -11.46 20.85
CA PHE A 252 5.86 -12.01 19.52
C PHE A 252 6.10 -10.99 18.39
N CYS A 253 6.20 -9.69 18.70
CA CYS A 253 6.10 -8.62 17.72
C CYS A 253 7.48 -8.24 17.17
N GLU A 254 7.83 -8.75 15.99
CA GLU A 254 9.07 -8.43 15.27
C GLU A 254 9.31 -6.93 15.18
N ALA A 255 8.31 -6.15 14.77
CA ALA A 255 8.42 -4.70 14.63
C ALA A 255 8.85 -4.00 15.93
N SER A 256 8.50 -4.53 17.11
CA SER A 256 8.93 -3.97 18.39
C SER A 256 10.42 -4.17 18.66
N PHE A 257 11.07 -5.17 18.07
CA PHE A 257 12.51 -5.41 18.22
C PHE A 257 13.29 -4.85 17.04
N TYR A 258 12.77 -5.01 15.82
CA TYR A 258 13.38 -4.51 14.59
C TYR A 258 13.55 -3.00 14.60
N TYR A 259 12.54 -2.21 15.01
CA TYR A 259 12.57 -0.76 14.83
C TYR A 259 13.08 0.05 16.03
N ARG A 260 13.62 -0.57 17.10
CA ARG A 260 14.14 0.18 18.26
C ARG A 260 15.34 1.05 17.88
N PRO A 261 15.58 2.20 18.54
CA PRO A 261 14.76 2.84 19.57
C PRO A 261 13.54 3.56 18.96
N VAL A 262 12.65 4.05 19.82
CA VAL A 262 11.53 4.90 19.38
C VAL A 262 12.06 6.28 19.00
N ARG A 263 11.67 6.77 17.83
CA ARG A 263 11.95 8.12 17.34
C ARG A 263 10.64 8.76 16.92
N GLU A 264 10.32 9.90 17.50
CA GLU A 264 9.08 10.63 17.27
C GLU A 264 9.37 11.89 16.46
N LYS A 265 8.49 12.20 15.51
CA LYS A 265 8.51 13.49 14.82
C LYS A 265 7.87 14.55 15.71
N ASP A 266 8.34 15.77 15.60
CA ASP A 266 7.72 16.93 16.20
C ASP A 266 6.44 17.32 15.41
N PRO A 267 5.36 17.75 16.09
CA PRO A 267 4.10 18.12 15.44
C PRO A 267 4.25 19.15 14.32
N PHE A 268 5.20 20.09 14.41
CA PHE A 268 5.45 21.10 13.38
C PHE A 268 5.78 20.45 12.02
N TYR A 269 6.73 19.51 12.01
CA TYR A 269 7.13 18.80 10.80
C TYR A 269 5.98 17.97 10.24
N VAL A 270 5.23 17.29 11.11
CA VAL A 270 4.05 16.50 10.72
C VAL A 270 3.03 17.37 10.00
N ILE A 271 2.67 18.52 10.57
CA ILE A 271 1.67 19.44 10.01
C ILE A 271 2.15 20.00 8.67
N ASN A 272 3.41 20.45 8.58
CA ASN A 272 3.96 21.01 7.35
C ASN A 272 4.04 19.97 6.23
N GLN A 273 4.42 18.73 6.54
CA GLN A 273 4.42 17.64 5.58
C GLN A 273 3.01 17.31 5.10
N ILE A 274 2.00 17.29 5.99
CA ILE A 274 0.59 17.09 5.61
C ILE A 274 0.13 18.23 4.69
N LYS A 275 0.38 19.50 5.05
CA LYS A 275 0.03 20.67 4.22
C LYS A 275 0.62 20.55 2.82
N LYS A 276 1.94 20.31 2.74
CA LYS A 276 2.66 20.14 1.48
C LYS A 276 2.04 19.03 0.66
N ASN A 277 1.87 17.83 1.24
CA ASN A 277 1.32 16.68 0.54
C ASN A 277 -0.13 16.91 0.05
N PHE A 278 -1.00 17.55 0.83
CA PHE A 278 -2.35 17.90 0.38
C PHE A 278 -2.31 18.86 -0.81
N LEU A 279 -1.49 19.91 -0.74
CA LEU A 279 -1.34 20.87 -1.83
C LEU A 279 -0.74 20.23 -3.08
N THR A 280 0.21 19.33 -2.93
CA THR A 280 0.97 18.80 -4.06
C THR A 280 0.37 17.55 -4.69
N THR A 281 -0.54 16.85 -4.01
CA THR A 281 -1.21 15.65 -4.55
C THR A 281 -2.71 15.85 -4.81
N GLY A 282 -3.34 16.84 -4.18
CA GLY A 282 -4.78 17.06 -4.23
C GLY A 282 -5.60 16.04 -3.42
N ILE A 283 -4.94 15.08 -2.77
CA ILE A 283 -5.53 14.21 -1.75
C ILE A 283 -5.98 15.09 -0.58
N THR A 284 -7.08 14.73 0.09
CA THR A 284 -7.60 15.48 1.24
C THR A 284 -7.72 14.64 2.51
N GLU A 285 -7.26 13.39 2.49
CA GLU A 285 -7.18 12.52 3.67
C GLU A 285 -5.73 12.21 4.05
N ALA A 286 -5.41 12.28 5.34
CA ALA A 286 -4.13 11.83 5.89
C ALA A 286 -4.35 10.79 6.99
N SER A 287 -3.50 9.76 7.03
CA SER A 287 -3.46 8.78 8.11
C SER A 287 -2.25 9.06 9.00
N LEU A 288 -2.44 9.25 10.29
CA LEU A 288 -1.33 9.37 11.23
C LEU A 288 -0.82 7.97 11.57
N MET A 289 0.35 7.61 11.07
CA MET A 289 0.89 6.25 11.12
C MET A 289 2.03 6.12 12.12
N SER A 290 1.93 5.13 12.99
CA SER A 290 3.05 4.57 13.76
C SER A 290 2.69 3.18 14.27
N LEU A 291 3.66 2.47 14.84
CA LEU A 291 3.43 1.17 15.48
C LEU A 291 2.54 1.29 16.73
N SER A 292 2.47 2.47 17.36
CA SER A 292 1.55 2.75 18.46
C SER A 292 1.26 4.24 18.56
N VAL A 293 0.21 4.69 17.86
CA VAL A 293 -0.18 6.11 17.81
C VAL A 293 -0.54 6.65 19.18
N GLY A 294 -1.24 5.84 19.98
CA GLY A 294 -1.65 6.19 21.33
C GLY A 294 -0.49 6.49 22.29
N ASP A 295 0.72 6.02 21.97
CA ASP A 295 1.90 6.24 22.81
C ASP A 295 2.78 7.40 22.32
N TYR A 296 2.40 8.08 21.23
CA TYR A 296 3.10 9.27 20.74
C TYR A 296 2.94 10.42 21.75
N THR A 297 4.05 10.91 22.31
CA THR A 297 4.00 11.81 23.48
C THR A 297 3.29 13.13 23.21
N ALA A 298 3.30 13.61 21.96
CA ALA A 298 2.69 14.85 21.53
C ALA A 298 1.36 14.65 20.77
N LEU A 299 0.69 13.50 20.92
CA LEU A 299 -0.56 13.20 20.20
C LEU A 299 -1.64 14.27 20.42
N LYS A 300 -1.88 14.69 21.66
CA LYS A 300 -2.89 15.71 21.99
C LYS A 300 -2.56 17.04 21.33
N THR A 301 -1.30 17.48 21.46
CA THR A 301 -0.80 18.72 20.84
C THR A 301 -0.96 18.68 19.31
N LEU A 302 -0.57 17.57 18.69
CA LEU A 302 -0.72 17.36 17.24
C LEU A 302 -2.20 17.42 16.81
N VAL A 303 -3.09 16.70 17.50
CA VAL A 303 -4.52 16.68 17.18
C VAL A 303 -5.14 18.07 17.29
N LYS A 304 -4.85 18.81 18.37
CA LYS A 304 -5.31 20.19 18.55
C LYS A 304 -4.85 21.08 17.40
N LYS A 305 -3.56 21.00 17.02
CA LYS A 305 -2.98 21.82 15.96
C LYS A 305 -3.50 21.45 14.57
N LEU A 306 -3.71 20.16 14.28
CA LEU A 306 -4.36 19.73 13.04
C LEU A 306 -5.80 20.26 12.97
N LYS A 307 -6.51 20.28 14.09
CA LYS A 307 -7.86 20.84 14.16
C LYS A 307 -7.88 22.35 13.92
N GLU A 308 -6.98 23.09 14.57
CA GLU A 308 -6.80 24.54 14.34
C GLU A 308 -6.54 24.82 12.85
N GLU A 309 -5.57 24.11 12.28
CA GLU A 309 -5.13 24.34 10.91
C GLU A 309 -6.17 23.96 9.84
N PHE A 310 -6.70 22.73 9.91
CA PHE A 310 -7.47 22.15 8.81
C PHE A 310 -8.99 22.20 9.00
N TYR A 311 -9.46 22.58 10.19
CA TYR A 311 -10.90 22.69 10.47
C TYR A 311 -11.35 24.07 10.93
N LEU A 312 -10.55 24.79 11.72
CA LEU A 312 -10.94 26.12 12.21
C LEU A 312 -10.51 27.23 11.24
N ASN A 313 -9.29 27.13 10.70
CA ASN A 313 -8.73 28.13 9.78
C ASN A 313 -9.01 27.83 8.29
N ALA A 314 -9.61 26.67 7.98
CA ALA A 314 -9.87 26.29 6.60
C ALA A 314 -11.15 26.95 6.05
N PRO A 315 -11.15 27.44 4.80
CA PRO A 315 -12.31 28.10 4.19
C PRO A 315 -13.48 27.15 3.91
N CYS A 316 -13.22 25.84 3.82
CA CYS A 316 -14.23 24.82 3.63
C CYS A 316 -13.81 23.49 4.27
N ARG A 317 -14.79 22.70 4.70
CA ARG A 317 -14.57 21.37 5.30
C ARG A 317 -14.33 20.33 4.21
N LYS A 318 -13.08 20.17 3.78
CA LYS A 318 -12.67 19.14 2.80
C LYS A 318 -11.69 18.08 3.33
N TYR A 319 -10.99 18.35 4.44
CA TYR A 319 -9.93 17.48 4.94
C TYR A 319 -10.42 16.43 5.94
N SER A 320 -9.80 15.26 5.95
CA SER A 320 -10.06 14.18 6.90
C SER A 320 -8.77 13.58 7.46
N PHE A 321 -8.85 13.10 8.70
CA PHE A 321 -7.76 12.41 9.37
C PHE A 321 -8.23 11.04 9.86
N SER A 322 -7.37 10.04 9.73
CA SER A 322 -7.60 8.68 10.23
C SER A 322 -6.43 8.19 11.06
N LEU A 323 -6.71 7.25 11.97
CA LEU A 323 -5.71 6.56 12.78
C LEU A 323 -5.76 5.05 12.50
N PRO A 324 -4.63 4.34 12.60
CA PRO A 324 -4.58 2.89 12.64
C PRO A 324 -5.22 2.35 13.94
N SER A 325 -5.11 1.03 14.16
CA SER A 325 -5.57 0.36 15.39
C SER A 325 -5.04 1.04 16.65
N LEU A 326 -5.91 1.22 17.65
CA LEU A 326 -5.60 1.96 18.88
C LEU A 326 -5.31 0.99 20.03
N ARG A 327 -4.41 1.39 20.92
CA ARG A 327 -4.15 0.66 22.16
C ARG A 327 -5.26 1.00 23.16
N VAL A 328 -5.61 0.05 24.01
CA VAL A 328 -6.50 0.30 25.14
C VAL A 328 -5.89 1.37 26.06
N GLY A 329 -6.72 2.31 26.49
CA GLY A 329 -6.36 3.45 27.34
C GLY A 329 -5.80 4.65 26.58
N SER A 330 -5.73 4.61 25.24
CA SER A 330 -5.14 5.70 24.44
C SER A 330 -6.17 6.65 23.81
N ILE A 331 -7.45 6.52 24.13
CA ILE A 331 -8.51 7.34 23.56
C ILE A 331 -9.14 8.24 24.61
N ASP A 332 -9.56 9.43 24.19
CA ASP A 332 -10.28 10.40 25.01
C ASP A 332 -11.33 11.17 24.17
N ASP A 333 -12.15 12.01 24.82
CA ASP A 333 -13.19 12.79 24.14
C ASP A 333 -12.62 13.69 23.03
N GLU A 334 -11.45 14.30 23.23
CA GLU A 334 -10.83 15.21 22.26
C GLU A 334 -10.40 14.47 20.99
N LEU A 335 -9.73 13.33 21.15
CA LEU A 335 -9.30 12.48 20.04
C LEU A 335 -10.49 11.95 19.25
N LEU A 336 -11.54 11.49 19.94
CA LEU A 336 -12.73 10.94 19.29
C LEU A 336 -13.52 12.02 18.54
N GLU A 337 -13.65 13.23 19.10
CA GLU A 337 -14.26 14.35 18.37
C GLU A 337 -13.44 14.72 17.13
N PHE A 338 -12.10 14.70 17.21
CA PHE A 338 -11.24 14.94 16.06
C PHE A 338 -11.42 13.90 14.95
N ILE A 339 -11.34 12.61 15.26
CA ILE A 339 -11.51 11.53 14.26
C ILE A 339 -12.93 11.56 13.66
N LYS A 340 -13.93 11.91 14.46
CA LYS A 340 -15.33 12.09 14.02
C LYS A 340 -15.50 13.21 13.01
N LEU A 341 -14.55 14.13 12.87
CA LEU A 341 -14.56 15.13 11.81
C LEU A 341 -14.28 14.53 10.42
N GLY A 342 -13.62 13.37 10.36
CA GLY A 342 -13.35 12.60 9.15
C GLY A 342 -14.24 11.37 8.97
N ARG A 343 -13.68 10.29 8.42
CA ARG A 343 -14.44 9.06 8.14
C ARG A 343 -14.62 8.18 9.38
N LYS A 344 -15.87 8.04 9.84
CA LYS A 344 -16.23 7.08 10.91
C LYS A 344 -16.12 5.64 10.39
N THR A 345 -14.95 5.04 10.53
CA THR A 345 -14.76 3.59 10.40
C THR A 345 -15.03 2.89 11.73
N GLY A 346 -15.10 1.55 11.76
CA GLY A 346 -15.09 0.83 13.03
C GLY A 346 -13.78 1.07 13.79
N LEU A 347 -13.82 1.05 15.12
CA LEU A 347 -12.60 1.08 15.94
C LEU A 347 -12.04 -0.33 16.10
N THR A 348 -10.72 -0.45 16.09
CA THR A 348 -10.04 -1.73 16.27
C THR A 348 -9.15 -1.66 17.50
N PHE A 349 -9.33 -2.61 18.41
CA PHE A 349 -8.48 -2.82 19.59
C PHE A 349 -7.80 -4.18 19.50
N ALA A 350 -6.59 -4.29 20.05
CA ALA A 350 -5.81 -5.52 20.01
C ALA A 350 -5.47 -6.02 21.43
N PRO A 351 -6.39 -6.76 22.09
CA PRO A 351 -6.09 -7.48 23.32
C PRO A 351 -5.04 -8.58 23.14
N GLU A 352 -4.96 -9.18 21.95
CA GLU A 352 -4.09 -10.28 21.52
C GLU A 352 -4.33 -11.63 22.22
N ALA A 353 -4.69 -11.64 23.51
CA ALA A 353 -4.98 -12.84 24.27
C ALA A 353 -6.23 -12.69 25.16
N GLY A 354 -6.96 -13.80 25.34
CA GLY A 354 -8.23 -13.84 26.08
C GLY A 354 -8.09 -13.58 27.58
N THR A 355 -7.04 -14.12 28.22
CA THR A 355 -6.84 -14.02 29.67
C THR A 355 -5.70 -13.06 30.03
N GLU A 356 -5.72 -12.55 31.26
CA GLU A 356 -4.64 -11.71 31.79
C GLU A 356 -3.32 -12.48 31.87
N ARG A 357 -3.38 -13.76 32.25
CA ARG A 357 -2.22 -14.66 32.31
C ARG A 357 -1.49 -14.70 30.96
N LEU A 358 -2.19 -15.04 29.88
CA LEU A 358 -1.57 -15.15 28.56
C LEU A 358 -1.15 -13.77 28.02
N ARG A 359 -1.89 -12.70 28.34
CA ARG A 359 -1.46 -11.32 28.08
C ARG A 359 -0.12 -10.98 28.76
N LYS A 360 0.11 -11.43 29.99
CA LYS A 360 1.41 -11.28 30.67
C LYS A 360 2.53 -12.07 30.01
N VAL A 361 2.25 -13.31 29.58
CA VAL A 361 3.22 -14.15 28.83
C VAL A 361 3.70 -13.42 27.58
N ILE A 362 2.82 -12.78 26.82
CA ILE A 362 3.19 -12.07 25.58
C ILE A 362 3.69 -10.63 25.81
N ASN A 363 3.82 -10.20 27.06
CA ASN A 363 4.14 -8.83 27.48
C ASN A 363 3.17 -7.77 26.92
N LYS A 364 1.87 -8.00 27.10
CA LYS A 364 0.78 -7.11 26.66
C LYS A 364 -0.07 -6.71 27.86
N ASP A 365 0.37 -5.68 28.58
CA ASP A 365 -0.33 -5.16 29.75
C ASP A 365 -1.56 -4.32 29.35
N ILE A 366 -2.72 -4.97 29.23
CA ILE A 366 -4.00 -4.34 28.89
C ILE A 366 -5.00 -4.61 30.01
N ASP A 367 -5.58 -3.52 30.51
CA ASP A 367 -6.72 -3.56 31.43
C ASP A 367 -8.03 -3.71 30.65
N ILE A 368 -8.82 -4.74 31.01
CA ILE A 368 -10.11 -5.01 30.41
C ILE A 368 -11.18 -4.03 30.88
N ALA A 369 -11.08 -3.50 32.11
CA ALA A 369 -11.99 -2.47 32.59
C ALA A 369 -11.83 -1.21 31.73
N GLN A 370 -10.58 -0.78 31.49
CA GLN A 370 -10.30 0.33 30.58
C GLN A 370 -10.79 0.07 29.15
N LEU A 371 -10.68 -1.16 28.62
CA LEU A 371 -11.24 -1.50 27.30
C LEU A 371 -12.76 -1.28 27.25
N ILE A 372 -13.49 -1.65 28.31
CA ILE A 372 -14.93 -1.43 28.41
C ILE A 372 -15.24 0.08 28.39
N GLU A 373 -14.52 0.86 29.19
CA GLU A 373 -14.67 2.33 29.23
C GLU A 373 -14.37 2.98 27.88
N ASP A 374 -13.30 2.57 27.20
CA ASP A 374 -12.95 3.03 25.86
C ASP A 374 -14.09 2.77 24.87
N ILE A 375 -14.71 1.59 24.91
CA ILE A 375 -15.82 1.26 24.01
C ILE A 375 -17.09 2.05 24.38
N ARG A 376 -17.37 2.26 25.67
CA ARG A 376 -18.47 3.12 26.14
C ARG A 376 -18.28 4.56 25.67
N LEU A 377 -17.07 5.08 25.77
CA LEU A 377 -16.70 6.40 25.31
C LEU A 377 -16.84 6.52 23.78
N ALA A 378 -16.31 5.57 23.03
CA ALA A 378 -16.50 5.51 21.58
C ALA A 378 -17.98 5.48 21.19
N LYS A 379 -18.79 4.73 21.92
CA LYS A 379 -20.24 4.67 21.71
C LYS A 379 -20.93 6.02 21.95
N LYS A 380 -20.56 6.75 23.01
CA LYS A 380 -21.03 8.12 23.29
C LYS A 380 -20.77 9.06 22.09
N HIS A 381 -19.66 8.86 21.39
CA HIS A 381 -19.29 9.61 20.17
C HIS A 381 -19.91 9.06 18.86
N GLY A 382 -20.75 8.03 18.97
CA GLY A 382 -21.54 7.48 17.88
C GLY A 382 -20.89 6.32 17.12
N TRP A 383 -19.81 5.72 17.64
CA TRP A 383 -19.30 4.47 17.09
C TRP A 383 -20.20 3.29 17.47
N THR A 384 -20.50 2.43 16.50
CA THR A 384 -21.38 1.26 16.68
C THR A 384 -20.74 -0.05 16.25
N LYS A 385 -19.49 -0.01 15.79
CA LYS A 385 -18.74 -1.17 15.32
C LYS A 385 -17.35 -1.19 15.94
N VAL A 386 -17.02 -2.28 16.60
CA VAL A 386 -15.71 -2.54 17.20
C VAL A 386 -15.18 -3.87 16.67
N LYS A 387 -13.88 -3.90 16.35
CA LYS A 387 -13.14 -5.11 15.98
C LYS A 387 -12.09 -5.40 17.05
N LEU A 388 -11.97 -6.65 17.46
CA LEU A 388 -10.97 -7.12 18.44
C LEU A 388 -10.01 -8.08 17.76
N TYR A 389 -8.71 -7.87 17.96
CA TYR A 389 -7.64 -8.75 17.44
C TYR A 389 -7.09 -9.66 18.54
N PHE A 390 -7.05 -10.95 18.23
CA PHE A 390 -6.47 -11.99 19.06
C PHE A 390 -5.56 -12.89 18.22
N MET A 391 -4.69 -13.61 18.92
CA MET A 391 -3.84 -14.64 18.36
C MET A 391 -4.21 -15.99 19.00
N ILE A 392 -3.98 -17.07 18.26
CA ILE A 392 -4.08 -18.45 18.75
C ILE A 392 -2.76 -19.19 18.54
N GLY A 393 -2.48 -20.18 19.38
CA GLY A 393 -1.22 -20.94 19.32
C GLY A 393 -0.05 -20.23 19.97
N LEU A 394 -0.30 -19.28 20.87
CA LEU A 394 0.76 -18.59 21.62
C LEU A 394 1.49 -19.55 22.58
N PRO A 395 2.76 -19.27 22.95
CA PRO A 395 3.48 -20.05 23.95
C PRO A 395 2.71 -20.13 25.26
N THR A 396 2.67 -21.32 25.87
CA THR A 396 1.92 -21.63 27.11
C THR A 396 0.39 -21.48 27.02
N GLU A 397 -0.20 -21.29 25.83
CA GLU A 397 -1.67 -21.19 25.66
C GLU A 397 -2.37 -22.48 26.12
N LYS A 398 -3.44 -22.30 26.89
CA LYS A 398 -4.32 -23.36 27.39
C LYS A 398 -5.74 -23.17 26.85
N GLU A 399 -6.59 -24.18 27.04
CA GLU A 399 -7.99 -24.11 26.61
C GLU A 399 -8.75 -22.98 27.32
N GLU A 400 -8.43 -22.67 28.58
CA GLU A 400 -9.02 -21.56 29.32
C GLU A 400 -8.74 -20.20 28.67
N ASP A 401 -7.62 -20.05 27.94
CA ASP A 401 -7.30 -18.81 27.25
C ASP A 401 -8.13 -18.62 25.98
N LEU A 402 -8.39 -19.70 25.26
CA LEU A 402 -9.32 -19.73 24.13
C LEU A 402 -10.75 -19.44 24.60
N GLU A 403 -11.16 -20.05 25.70
CA GLU A 403 -12.44 -19.75 26.36
C GLU A 403 -12.49 -18.27 26.82
N GLY A 404 -11.38 -17.73 27.33
CA GLY A 404 -11.24 -16.33 27.71
C GLY A 404 -11.55 -15.34 26.59
N ILE A 405 -11.22 -15.67 25.33
CA ILE A 405 -11.61 -14.84 24.17
C ILE A 405 -13.13 -14.74 24.06
N TYR A 406 -13.83 -15.87 24.22
CA TYR A 406 -15.29 -15.90 24.18
C TYR A 406 -15.92 -15.19 25.38
N GLN A 407 -15.38 -15.41 26.59
CA GLN A 407 -15.88 -14.73 27.79
C GLN A 407 -15.74 -13.21 27.69
N LEU A 408 -14.60 -12.71 27.20
CA LEU A 408 -14.42 -11.28 26.95
C LEU A 408 -15.44 -10.75 25.94
N PHE A 409 -15.69 -11.46 24.84
CA PHE A 409 -16.75 -11.10 23.88
C PHE A 409 -18.13 -11.02 24.55
N ARG A 410 -18.49 -12.00 25.40
CA ARG A 410 -19.77 -12.00 26.12
C ARG A 410 -19.89 -10.82 27.09
N THR A 411 -18.84 -10.56 27.86
CA THR A 411 -18.79 -9.42 28.77
C THR A 411 -19.01 -8.12 28.02
N LEU A 412 -18.29 -7.90 26.92
CA LEU A 412 -18.47 -6.70 26.11
C LEU A 412 -19.88 -6.61 25.51
N ARG A 413 -20.47 -7.72 25.03
CA ARG A 413 -21.86 -7.74 24.55
C ARG A 413 -22.87 -7.38 25.64
N LYS A 414 -22.60 -7.71 26.90
CA LYS A 414 -23.44 -7.36 28.04
C LYS A 414 -23.28 -5.89 28.43
N GLU A 415 -22.04 -5.40 28.49
CA GLU A 415 -21.72 -4.04 28.93
C GLU A 415 -22.04 -2.96 27.90
N VAL A 416 -21.96 -3.29 26.61
CA VAL A 416 -22.21 -2.36 25.50
C VAL A 416 -23.07 -3.02 24.40
N PRO A 417 -24.34 -3.39 24.69
CA PRO A 417 -25.16 -4.19 23.79
C PRO A 417 -25.48 -3.49 22.46
N GLN A 418 -25.39 -2.16 22.40
CA GLN A 418 -25.64 -1.38 21.19
C GLN A 418 -24.41 -1.25 20.28
N VAL A 419 -23.31 -1.94 20.59
CA VAL A 419 -22.09 -1.99 19.77
C VAL A 419 -21.95 -3.39 19.16
N SER A 420 -21.78 -3.43 17.84
CA SER A 420 -21.48 -4.67 17.11
C SER A 420 -20.01 -5.00 17.24
N ILE A 421 -19.70 -6.20 17.74
CA ILE A 421 -18.33 -6.65 18.01
C ILE A 421 -17.97 -7.77 17.04
N THR A 422 -16.85 -7.60 16.33
CA THR A 422 -16.23 -8.64 15.51
C THR A 422 -14.92 -9.09 16.15
N VAL A 423 -14.75 -10.40 16.33
CA VAL A 423 -13.52 -11.01 16.83
C VAL A 423 -12.73 -11.52 15.63
N SER A 424 -11.48 -11.10 15.50
CA SER A 424 -10.55 -11.57 14.47
C SER A 424 -9.42 -12.34 15.13
N VAL A 425 -9.16 -13.56 14.67
CA VAL A 425 -8.03 -14.37 15.16
C VAL A 425 -6.99 -14.62 14.08
N SER A 426 -5.71 -14.54 14.43
CA SER A 426 -4.59 -14.99 13.59
C SER A 426 -3.81 -16.08 14.30
N THR A 427 -3.08 -16.88 13.52
CA THR A 427 -2.19 -17.91 14.07
C THR A 427 -0.88 -17.25 14.46
N PHE A 428 -0.36 -17.59 15.64
CA PHE A 428 0.96 -17.11 16.06
C PHE A 428 2.06 -17.65 15.14
N ILE A 429 2.91 -16.74 14.66
CA ILE A 429 4.08 -17.06 13.85
C ILE A 429 5.32 -16.60 14.64
N PRO A 430 6.21 -17.52 15.05
CA PRO A 430 7.49 -17.18 15.64
C PRO A 430 8.34 -16.39 14.63
N LYS A 431 8.59 -15.10 14.93
CA LYS A 431 9.39 -14.25 14.05
C LYS A 431 10.86 -14.17 14.50
N PRO A 432 11.81 -14.08 13.55
CA PRO A 432 13.22 -13.78 13.83
C PRO A 432 13.40 -12.59 14.79
N HIS A 433 14.45 -12.63 15.60
CA HIS A 433 14.83 -11.56 16.53
C HIS A 433 13.75 -11.17 17.57
N THR A 434 12.80 -12.07 17.84
CA THR A 434 11.86 -11.92 18.94
C THR A 434 12.21 -12.86 20.09
N PRO A 435 11.78 -12.58 21.34
CA PRO A 435 11.92 -13.51 22.45
C PRO A 435 11.28 -14.89 22.17
N PHE A 436 10.32 -14.97 21.25
CA PHE A 436 9.69 -16.22 20.85
C PHE A 436 10.26 -16.85 19.57
N GLN A 437 11.40 -16.38 19.04
CA GLN A 437 11.99 -16.96 17.82
C GLN A 437 12.35 -18.46 17.93
N TRP A 438 12.50 -18.96 19.15
CA TRP A 438 12.77 -20.37 19.45
C TRP A 438 11.53 -21.24 19.63
N GLU A 439 10.35 -20.63 19.77
CA GLU A 439 9.10 -21.35 20.02
C GLU A 439 8.66 -22.12 18.76
N ARG A 440 7.90 -23.21 18.97
CA ARG A 440 7.20 -23.86 17.87
C ARG A 440 6.06 -22.98 17.35
N GLN A 441 5.74 -23.13 16.08
CA GLN A 441 4.43 -22.77 15.55
C GLN A 441 3.51 -23.98 15.66
N ILE A 442 2.24 -23.77 16.00
CA ILE A 442 1.25 -24.86 16.03
C ILE A 442 1.00 -25.41 14.62
N SER A 443 0.63 -26.69 14.54
CA SER A 443 0.29 -27.34 13.27
C SER A 443 -0.96 -26.75 12.62
N LEU A 444 -1.17 -27.06 11.33
CA LEU A 444 -2.39 -26.69 10.61
C LEU A 444 -3.63 -27.31 11.26
N GLU A 445 -3.52 -28.56 11.68
CA GLU A 445 -4.56 -29.32 12.35
C GLU A 445 -4.97 -28.65 13.67
N GLU A 446 -3.99 -28.38 14.54
CA GLU A 446 -4.22 -27.65 15.81
C GLU A 446 -4.86 -26.27 15.56
N THR A 447 -4.42 -25.56 14.52
CA THR A 447 -4.98 -24.26 14.14
C THR A 447 -6.46 -24.38 13.78
N TYR A 448 -6.81 -25.36 12.94
CA TYR A 448 -8.19 -25.63 12.54
C TYR A 448 -9.07 -26.04 13.71
N GLU A 449 -8.57 -26.85 14.63
CA GLU A 449 -9.29 -27.25 15.85
C GLU A 449 -9.63 -26.04 16.73
N LYS A 450 -8.66 -25.16 16.97
CA LYS A 450 -8.87 -23.92 17.75
C LYS A 450 -9.84 -22.96 17.06
N ILE A 451 -9.75 -22.81 15.74
CA ILE A 451 -10.71 -22.01 14.97
C ILE A 451 -12.12 -22.62 15.05
N LYS A 452 -12.24 -23.95 14.95
CA LYS A 452 -13.52 -24.67 15.07
C LYS A 452 -14.13 -24.47 16.46
N PHE A 453 -13.33 -24.55 17.51
CA PHE A 453 -13.73 -24.25 18.88
C PHE A 453 -14.33 -22.84 19.02
N LEU A 454 -13.63 -21.83 18.49
CA LEU A 454 -14.10 -20.44 18.53
C LEU A 454 -15.32 -20.21 17.63
N LYS A 455 -15.37 -20.84 16.46
CA LYS A 455 -16.48 -20.73 15.51
C LYS A 455 -17.79 -21.25 16.11
N ARG A 456 -17.74 -22.35 16.87
CA ARG A 456 -18.90 -22.89 17.62
C ARG A 456 -19.48 -21.89 18.63
N ARG A 457 -18.64 -21.04 19.23
CA ARG A 457 -19.04 -20.08 20.28
C ARG A 457 -19.40 -18.69 19.75
N LEU A 458 -18.62 -18.18 18.79
CA LEU A 458 -18.73 -16.81 18.28
C LEU A 458 -19.60 -16.71 17.01
N GLY A 459 -19.79 -17.82 16.30
CA GLY A 459 -20.58 -17.89 15.07
C GLY A 459 -20.15 -16.84 14.04
N LYS A 460 -21.11 -16.05 13.55
CA LYS A 460 -20.88 -15.01 12.54
C LYS A 460 -20.00 -13.84 12.99
N ASN A 461 -19.70 -13.72 14.29
CA ASN A 461 -18.85 -12.65 14.82
C ASN A 461 -17.36 -12.99 14.71
N LEU A 462 -16.99 -14.22 14.35
CA LEU A 462 -15.60 -14.63 14.13
C LEU A 462 -15.14 -14.31 12.71
N ARG A 463 -13.93 -13.78 12.60
CA ARG A 463 -13.09 -13.76 11.39
C ARG A 463 -11.77 -14.40 11.75
N TYR A 464 -11.12 -15.06 10.80
CA TYR A 464 -9.81 -15.67 11.03
C TYR A 464 -8.93 -15.53 9.79
N HIS A 465 -7.61 -15.46 10.01
CA HIS A 465 -6.61 -15.51 8.95
C HIS A 465 -6.51 -16.94 8.37
N HIS A 466 -6.16 -17.07 7.10
CA HIS A 466 -6.06 -18.38 6.44
C HIS A 466 -4.95 -19.23 7.11
N PRO A 467 -5.25 -20.40 7.68
CA PRO A 467 -4.25 -21.22 8.38
C PRO A 467 -3.05 -21.56 7.51
N GLU A 468 -3.29 -21.96 6.27
CA GLU A 468 -2.29 -22.35 5.27
C GLU A 468 -1.36 -21.21 4.87
N GLN A 469 -1.88 -19.99 4.74
CA GLN A 469 -1.01 -18.81 4.52
C GLN A 469 -0.13 -18.56 5.75
N SER A 470 -0.67 -18.74 6.96
CA SER A 470 0.09 -18.58 8.21
C SER A 470 1.18 -19.65 8.36
N PHE A 471 0.90 -20.88 7.92
CA PHE A 471 1.87 -21.98 7.84
C PHE A 471 3.02 -21.61 6.90
N LEU A 472 2.70 -21.20 5.67
CA LEU A 472 3.74 -20.84 4.69
C LEU A 472 4.54 -19.61 5.15
N GLU A 473 3.89 -18.62 5.72
CA GLU A 473 4.56 -17.44 6.26
C GLU A 473 5.55 -17.83 7.37
N GLY A 474 5.19 -18.75 8.26
CA GLY A 474 6.09 -19.27 9.29
C GLY A 474 7.29 -20.03 8.72
N VAL A 475 7.05 -20.84 7.67
CA VAL A 475 8.11 -21.56 6.96
C VAL A 475 9.12 -20.58 6.33
N ILE A 476 8.63 -19.58 5.60
CA ILE A 476 9.51 -18.60 4.94
C ILE A 476 10.18 -17.71 5.98
N ALA A 477 9.46 -17.16 6.96
CA ALA A 477 10.04 -16.27 7.99
C ALA A 477 11.19 -16.92 8.76
N ARG A 478 11.11 -18.23 8.99
CA ARG A 478 12.11 -19.01 9.74
C ARG A 478 13.05 -19.83 8.84
N GLY A 479 12.95 -19.66 7.52
CA GLY A 479 13.68 -20.41 6.51
C GLY A 479 15.16 -20.05 6.41
N ASP A 480 15.93 -20.95 5.81
CA ASP A 480 17.30 -20.70 5.33
C ASP A 480 17.32 -20.69 3.79
N ARG A 481 18.51 -20.71 3.19
CA ARG A 481 18.67 -20.71 1.71
C ARG A 481 18.04 -21.92 1.03
N THR A 482 17.84 -23.02 1.73
CA THR A 482 17.14 -24.21 1.19
C THR A 482 15.69 -23.86 0.86
N ILE A 483 15.04 -23.00 1.66
CA ILE A 483 13.71 -22.47 1.33
C ILE A 483 13.74 -21.61 0.07
N GLY A 484 14.85 -20.95 -0.25
CA GLY A 484 15.04 -20.24 -1.53
C GLY A 484 14.85 -21.15 -2.73
N LEU A 485 15.33 -22.40 -2.67
CA LEU A 485 15.11 -23.41 -3.72
C LEU A 485 13.63 -23.78 -3.85
N VAL A 486 12.92 -23.90 -2.73
CA VAL A 486 11.47 -24.18 -2.71
C VAL A 486 10.68 -23.02 -3.28
N ILE A 487 11.02 -21.77 -2.93
CA ILE A 487 10.40 -20.56 -3.49
C ILE A 487 10.58 -20.52 -5.00
N GLU A 488 11.81 -20.76 -5.50
CA GLU A 488 12.10 -20.78 -6.93
C GLU A 488 11.28 -21.86 -7.65
N ARG A 489 11.20 -23.07 -7.08
CA ARG A 489 10.44 -24.17 -7.67
C ARG A 489 8.92 -23.93 -7.61
N ALA A 490 8.39 -23.37 -6.53
CA ALA A 490 6.99 -23.00 -6.42
C ALA A 490 6.62 -21.92 -7.45
N TYR A 491 7.50 -20.92 -7.63
CA TYR A 491 7.35 -19.91 -8.67
C TYR A 491 7.32 -20.54 -10.08
N GLN A 492 8.23 -21.47 -10.39
CA GLN A 492 8.25 -22.20 -11.66
C GLN A 492 6.97 -23.01 -11.91
N LYS A 493 6.36 -23.56 -10.84
CA LYS A 493 5.08 -24.26 -10.89
C LYS A 493 3.85 -23.34 -11.00
N GLY A 494 4.04 -22.03 -10.90
CA GLY A 494 2.98 -21.03 -11.08
C GLY A 494 2.44 -20.39 -9.80
N ALA A 495 3.06 -20.60 -8.63
CA ALA A 495 2.68 -19.89 -7.41
C ALA A 495 2.91 -18.38 -7.58
N ARG A 496 1.89 -17.56 -7.32
CA ARG A 496 1.91 -16.10 -7.43
C ARG A 496 1.04 -15.51 -6.35
N PHE A 497 1.39 -14.31 -5.87
CA PHE A 497 0.56 -13.51 -4.97
C PHE A 497 0.06 -14.33 -3.76
N ASP A 498 0.96 -15.02 -3.07
CA ASP A 498 0.62 -15.99 -2.01
C ASP A 498 -0.07 -15.34 -0.79
N SER A 499 -0.01 -14.00 -0.68
CA SER A 499 -0.78 -13.20 0.29
C SER A 499 -2.27 -13.07 -0.06
N TRP A 500 -2.65 -13.29 -1.32
CA TRP A 500 -4.00 -13.14 -1.82
C TRP A 500 -4.72 -14.49 -1.86
N LYS A 501 -5.85 -14.57 -1.15
CA LYS A 501 -6.64 -15.80 -1.05
C LYS A 501 -7.02 -16.41 -2.41
N ASP A 502 -7.29 -15.57 -3.41
CA ASP A 502 -7.75 -16.03 -4.73
C ASP A 502 -6.61 -16.62 -5.59
N PHE A 503 -5.35 -16.37 -5.23
CA PHE A 503 -4.17 -16.88 -5.95
C PHE A 503 -3.39 -17.92 -5.15
N PHE A 504 -3.49 -17.89 -3.82
CA PHE A 504 -2.75 -18.78 -2.94
C PHE A 504 -3.10 -20.25 -3.18
N ASN A 505 -2.07 -21.06 -3.45
CA ASN A 505 -2.19 -22.50 -3.64
C ASN A 505 -1.08 -23.26 -2.90
N LEU A 506 -1.40 -23.78 -1.72
CA LEU A 506 -0.45 -24.54 -0.90
C LEU A 506 0.07 -25.82 -1.59
N SER A 507 -0.70 -26.45 -2.50
CA SER A 507 -0.27 -27.70 -3.13
C SER A 507 1.01 -27.51 -3.96
N LEU A 508 1.15 -26.35 -4.64
CA LEU A 508 2.34 -26.02 -5.42
C LEU A 508 3.58 -25.94 -4.53
N TRP A 509 3.43 -25.42 -3.32
CA TRP A 509 4.51 -25.33 -2.33
C TRP A 509 4.89 -26.69 -1.76
N ILE A 510 3.91 -27.55 -1.45
CA ILE A 510 4.16 -28.92 -0.97
C ILE A 510 4.86 -29.74 -2.05
N GLU A 511 4.41 -29.66 -3.30
CA GLU A 511 5.06 -30.33 -4.44
C GLU A 511 6.48 -29.81 -4.68
N ALA A 512 6.67 -28.48 -4.64
CA ALA A 512 7.98 -27.87 -4.76
C ALA A 512 8.93 -28.36 -3.66
N ALA A 513 8.46 -28.40 -2.40
CA ALA A 513 9.24 -28.89 -1.28
C ALA A 513 9.61 -30.37 -1.45
N LYS A 514 8.67 -31.20 -1.93
CA LYS A 514 8.91 -32.62 -2.23
C LYS A 514 9.97 -32.83 -3.31
N GLU A 515 9.95 -32.03 -4.37
CA GLU A 515 10.95 -32.09 -5.46
C GLU A 515 12.34 -31.65 -5.00
N VAL A 516 12.41 -30.65 -4.11
CA VAL A 516 13.68 -30.20 -3.50
C VAL A 516 14.16 -31.17 -2.41
N GLY A 517 13.28 -32.01 -1.87
CA GLY A 517 13.61 -32.96 -0.79
C GLY A 517 13.55 -32.33 0.61
N VAL A 518 12.68 -31.34 0.81
CA VAL A 518 12.55 -30.57 2.05
C VAL A 518 11.21 -30.87 2.73
N ASP A 519 11.24 -31.15 4.02
CA ASP A 519 10.03 -31.12 4.86
C ASP A 519 9.82 -29.71 5.43
N LEU A 520 8.72 -29.08 5.04
CA LEU A 520 8.38 -27.73 5.48
C LEU A 520 8.11 -27.65 7.00
N ASN A 521 7.61 -28.72 7.63
CA ASN A 521 7.31 -28.73 9.06
C ASN A 521 8.56 -28.59 9.94
N THR A 522 9.73 -28.99 9.40
CA THR A 522 11.02 -28.84 10.07
C THR A 522 11.33 -27.37 10.41
N TYR A 523 10.79 -26.39 9.66
CA TYR A 523 10.99 -24.96 9.95
C TYR A 523 10.06 -24.42 11.04
N LEU A 524 9.02 -25.17 11.40
CA LEU A 524 7.99 -24.78 12.37
C LEU A 524 8.23 -25.34 13.78
N ARG A 525 9.17 -26.27 13.95
CA ARG A 525 9.50 -26.88 15.24
C ARG A 525 10.02 -25.89 16.29
N GLU A 526 10.04 -26.31 17.54
CA GLU A 526 10.81 -25.63 18.59
C GLU A 526 12.31 -25.76 18.32
N ARG A 527 13.07 -24.71 18.60
CA ARG A 527 14.53 -24.65 18.46
C ARG A 527 15.20 -24.50 19.83
N SER A 528 16.37 -25.11 20.01
CA SER A 528 17.14 -24.92 21.24
C SER A 528 17.78 -23.53 21.27
N LEU A 529 18.12 -23.02 22.47
CA LEU A 529 18.75 -21.70 22.61
C LEU A 529 20.19 -21.67 22.07
N GLU A 530 20.81 -22.84 22.01
CA GLU A 530 22.17 -23.13 21.52
C GLU A 530 22.20 -23.40 20.01
N GLU A 531 21.04 -23.58 19.37
CA GLU A 531 20.93 -23.81 17.93
C GLU A 531 21.35 -22.55 17.14
N ASN A 532 22.20 -22.73 16.13
CA ASN A 532 22.55 -21.66 15.19
C ASN A 532 21.33 -21.31 14.33
N LEU A 533 20.85 -20.07 14.44
CA LEU A 533 19.71 -19.61 13.63
C LEU A 533 20.21 -19.01 12.30
N PRO A 534 19.48 -19.20 11.17
CA PRO A 534 19.89 -18.68 9.87
C PRO A 534 20.17 -17.17 9.84
N TRP A 535 19.47 -16.41 10.70
CA TRP A 535 19.54 -14.96 10.79
C TRP A 535 20.48 -14.42 11.87
N GLU A 536 21.26 -15.25 12.58
CA GLU A 536 22.12 -14.75 13.68
C GLU A 536 23.18 -13.74 13.22
N HIS A 537 23.54 -13.73 11.94
CA HIS A 537 24.50 -12.79 11.37
C HIS A 537 23.93 -11.39 11.10
N ILE A 538 22.63 -11.19 11.35
CA ILE A 538 21.91 -9.93 11.23
C ILE A 538 21.76 -9.28 12.61
N ASP A 539 22.64 -8.34 12.97
CA ASP A 539 22.56 -7.63 14.25
C ASP A 539 21.53 -6.48 14.19
N LEU A 540 20.31 -6.73 14.66
CA LEU A 540 19.27 -5.69 14.82
C LEU A 540 19.54 -4.72 15.99
N ARG A 541 20.68 -4.87 16.68
CA ARG A 541 21.16 -4.18 17.88
C ARG A 541 20.47 -4.61 19.18
N VAL A 542 19.62 -5.64 19.13
CA VAL A 542 19.02 -6.25 20.32
C VAL A 542 19.83 -7.49 20.70
N SER A 543 20.38 -7.51 21.90
CA SER A 543 21.26 -8.60 22.36
C SER A 543 20.49 -9.92 22.53
N LYS A 544 21.11 -11.05 22.17
CA LYS A 544 20.56 -12.41 22.34
C LYS A 544 20.19 -12.69 23.80
N GLU A 545 21.01 -12.23 24.74
CA GLU A 545 20.81 -12.38 26.19
C GLU A 545 19.51 -11.70 26.65
N PHE A 546 19.21 -10.53 26.10
CA PHE A 546 17.95 -9.84 26.38
C PHE A 546 16.74 -10.63 25.87
N LEU A 547 16.82 -11.20 24.67
CA LEU A 547 15.74 -12.03 24.11
C LEU A 547 15.50 -13.28 24.95
N ILE A 548 16.57 -13.96 25.38
CA ILE A 548 16.50 -15.13 26.28
C ILE A 548 15.87 -14.74 27.62
N LYS A 549 16.29 -13.62 28.21
CA LYS A 549 15.74 -13.12 29.46
C LYS A 549 14.24 -12.79 29.34
N GLU A 550 13.83 -12.15 28.25
CA GLU A 550 12.40 -11.88 28.01
C GLU A 550 11.61 -13.16 27.77
N ARG A 551 12.19 -14.17 27.11
CA ARG A 551 11.57 -15.49 27.00
C ARG A 551 11.36 -16.11 28.37
N ALA A 552 12.37 -16.12 29.25
CA ALA A 552 12.26 -16.68 30.60
C ALA A 552 11.14 -16.00 31.42
N LYS A 553 11.06 -14.66 31.37
CA LYS A 553 9.97 -13.91 31.99
C LYS A 553 8.60 -14.27 31.43
N ALA A 554 8.49 -14.61 30.15
CA ALA A 554 7.24 -15.06 29.56
C ALA A 554 6.68 -16.30 30.27
N TYR A 555 7.52 -17.30 30.52
CA TYR A 555 7.15 -18.52 31.23
C TYR A 555 6.81 -18.28 32.71
N GLN A 556 7.36 -17.23 33.30
CA GLN A 556 7.06 -16.80 34.68
C GLN A 556 5.83 -15.87 34.75
N GLY A 557 5.28 -15.43 33.62
CA GLY A 557 4.18 -14.46 33.57
C GLY A 557 4.58 -13.06 34.04
N GLU A 558 5.85 -12.70 33.95
CA GLU A 558 6.36 -11.38 34.34
C GLU A 558 6.25 -10.36 33.21
N ILE A 559 5.87 -9.13 33.56
CA ILE A 559 5.78 -7.99 32.62
C ILE A 559 7.10 -7.22 32.59
N THR A 560 7.49 -6.80 31.40
CA THR A 560 8.56 -5.82 31.18
C THR A 560 7.92 -4.49 30.78
N LYS A 561 8.12 -3.47 31.62
CA LYS A 561 7.56 -2.13 31.41
C LYS A 561 8.20 -1.41 30.22
N ASP A 562 7.49 -0.39 29.73
CA ASP A 562 7.90 0.41 28.58
C ASP A 562 8.99 1.41 28.95
N CYS A 563 10.20 1.23 28.41
CA CYS A 563 11.35 2.10 28.69
C CYS A 563 11.26 3.53 28.13
N ARG A 564 10.15 3.91 27.49
CA ARG A 564 9.82 5.32 27.22
C ARG A 564 9.43 6.09 28.47
N PHE A 565 8.70 5.43 29.38
CA PHE A 565 8.09 6.04 30.55
C PHE A 565 8.62 5.45 31.86
N ASP A 566 9.23 4.26 31.80
CA ASP A 566 9.86 3.57 32.91
C ASP A 566 11.38 3.42 32.70
N ARG A 567 12.04 2.77 33.67
CA ARG A 567 13.48 2.49 33.62
C ARG A 567 13.87 1.67 32.38
N CYS A 568 15.06 1.98 31.84
CA CYS A 568 15.62 1.26 30.70
C CYS A 568 15.76 -0.25 30.97
N SER A 569 15.29 -1.07 30.03
CA SER A 569 15.35 -2.54 30.09
C SER A 569 16.68 -3.14 29.62
N LYS A 570 17.64 -2.29 29.20
CA LYS A 570 18.99 -2.65 28.75
C LYS A 570 19.02 -3.71 27.64
N CYS A 571 18.22 -3.50 26.58
CA CYS A 571 18.12 -4.46 25.47
C CYS A 571 19.31 -4.48 24.49
N GLY A 572 20.34 -3.64 24.68
CA GLY A 572 21.53 -3.55 23.82
C GLY A 572 21.50 -2.44 22.77
N VAL A 573 20.32 -1.89 22.44
CA VAL A 573 20.17 -0.94 21.32
C VAL A 573 20.74 0.45 21.61
N CYS A 574 20.43 1.01 22.78
CA CYS A 574 20.76 2.40 23.09
C CYS A 574 22.21 2.53 23.61
N ASN A 575 22.89 3.61 23.23
CA ASN A 575 24.21 4.02 23.68
C ASN A 575 24.27 5.57 23.78
N GLU A 576 25.48 6.17 23.78
CA GLU A 576 25.62 7.64 23.86
C GLU A 576 24.97 8.39 22.68
N GLU A 577 25.01 7.80 21.48
CA GLU A 577 24.48 8.41 20.26
C GLU A 577 23.05 7.97 19.89
N ILE A 578 22.69 6.73 20.25
CA ILE A 578 21.42 6.09 19.88
C ILE A 578 20.57 5.98 21.13
N LYS A 579 19.41 6.65 21.16
CA LYS A 579 18.47 6.61 22.27
C LYS A 579 17.04 6.85 21.80
N ASN A 580 16.08 6.65 22.69
CA ASN A 580 14.70 7.07 22.41
C ASN A 580 14.68 8.59 22.22
N LEU A 581 14.10 9.05 21.11
CA LEU A 581 13.87 10.47 20.83
C LEU A 581 12.36 10.70 20.87
N LEU A 582 11.90 11.34 21.94
CA LEU A 582 10.48 11.63 22.14
C LEU A 582 10.22 13.08 21.77
N SER A 583 9.05 13.35 21.19
CA SER A 583 8.63 14.71 20.90
C SER A 583 8.43 15.48 22.20
N LYS A 584 8.74 16.77 22.19
CA LYS A 584 8.37 17.67 23.29
C LYS A 584 6.84 17.85 23.30
N LYS A 585 6.23 17.94 24.48
CA LYS A 585 4.78 18.16 24.63
C LYS A 585 4.37 19.59 24.24
N GLU A 586 5.27 20.53 24.41
CA GLU A 586 5.06 21.96 24.15
C GLU A 586 5.87 22.38 22.93
N LEU A 587 5.19 22.95 21.94
CA LEU A 587 5.82 23.82 20.96
C LEU A 587 5.97 25.18 21.64
N GLU A 588 7.11 25.86 21.47
CA GLU A 588 7.15 27.30 21.66
C GLU A 588 5.98 27.93 20.88
N GLU A 589 5.29 28.89 21.48
CA GLU A 589 4.18 29.59 20.85
C GLU A 589 4.64 30.21 19.53
N VAL A 590 4.48 29.47 18.43
CA VAL A 590 4.43 30.09 17.11
C VAL A 590 3.14 30.89 17.14
N LYS A 591 3.25 32.19 17.41
CA LYS A 591 2.19 33.18 17.22
C LYS A 591 1.83 33.18 15.74
N LEU A 592 0.94 32.26 15.37
CA LEU A 592 0.16 32.39 14.16
C LEU A 592 -0.78 33.58 14.43
N ASP A 593 -0.70 34.60 13.58
CA ASP A 593 -1.59 35.75 13.62
C ASP A 593 -3.00 35.27 13.27
N ILE A 594 -3.77 34.89 14.30
CA ILE A 594 -5.14 34.41 14.16
C ILE A 594 -6.04 35.63 14.15
N GLN A 595 -6.27 36.18 12.96
CA GLN A 595 -7.50 36.95 12.74
C GLN A 595 -8.68 35.98 12.59
N ASN A 596 -9.49 35.96 13.64
CA ASN A 596 -10.74 35.21 13.76
C ASN A 596 -11.65 35.31 12.52
N LYS A 597 -12.08 34.15 12.01
CA LYS A 597 -13.48 33.86 11.65
C LYS A 597 -13.68 32.34 11.51
N PRO A 598 -14.67 31.73 12.18
CA PRO A 598 -15.01 30.34 11.96
C PRO A 598 -15.81 30.20 10.66
N LEU A 599 -15.52 29.19 9.83
CA LEU A 599 -16.32 28.90 8.64
C LEU A 599 -16.71 27.42 8.57
N PHE A 600 -17.79 27.09 9.29
CA PHE A 600 -18.76 26.16 8.71
C PHE A 600 -19.21 26.72 7.35
N PRO A 601 -19.59 25.89 6.36
CA PRO A 601 -20.02 26.41 5.07
C PRO A 601 -21.09 27.46 5.31
N PHE A 602 -20.85 28.68 4.86
CA PHE A 602 -21.88 29.71 4.83
C PHE A 602 -23.13 29.08 4.21
N LYS A 603 -24.20 28.96 4.98
CA LYS A 603 -25.53 29.08 4.40
C LYS A 603 -25.51 30.40 3.62
N GLY A 604 -25.58 30.33 2.29
CA GLY A 604 -25.61 31.51 1.42
C GLY A 604 -24.36 31.81 0.59
N VAL A 605 -23.29 31.01 0.64
CA VAL A 605 -22.24 31.14 -0.41
C VAL A 605 -22.79 30.59 -1.72
N LYS A 606 -22.75 31.44 -2.75
CA LYS A 606 -23.19 31.11 -4.09
C LYS A 606 -22.30 30.01 -4.67
N GLU A 607 -22.92 28.93 -5.14
CA GLU A 607 -22.25 27.90 -5.91
C GLU A 607 -22.46 28.14 -7.40
N TYR A 608 -21.43 27.86 -8.18
CA TYR A 608 -21.44 27.94 -9.63
C TYR A 608 -21.19 26.55 -10.19
N TRP A 609 -22.03 26.13 -11.12
CA TRP A 609 -21.91 24.82 -11.75
C TRP A 609 -21.17 24.95 -13.07
N TYR A 610 -20.28 24.01 -13.34
CA TYR A 610 -19.50 23.95 -14.56
C TYR A 610 -19.82 22.65 -15.27
N GLU A 611 -20.45 22.77 -16.43
CA GLU A 611 -20.65 21.67 -17.38
C GLU A 611 -19.41 21.57 -18.27
N ILE A 612 -18.62 20.54 -18.03
CA ILE A 612 -17.31 20.32 -18.64
C ILE A 612 -17.40 19.17 -19.63
N TYR A 613 -16.96 19.41 -20.85
CA TYR A 613 -16.82 18.42 -21.89
C TYR A 613 -15.35 18.02 -22.05
N TYR A 614 -15.09 16.73 -22.13
CA TYR A 614 -13.73 16.20 -22.19
C TYR A 614 -13.59 15.02 -23.15
N THR A 615 -12.39 14.81 -23.65
CA THR A 615 -12.04 13.63 -24.46
C THR A 615 -11.66 12.46 -23.56
N LYS A 616 -11.85 11.23 -24.04
CA LYS A 616 -11.31 10.02 -23.44
C LYS A 616 -10.61 9.21 -24.53
N LYS A 617 -9.31 9.46 -24.71
CA LYS A 617 -8.45 8.88 -25.75
C LYS A 617 -7.20 8.25 -25.15
N ASP A 618 -6.32 7.74 -26.01
CA ASP A 618 -4.99 7.22 -25.65
C ASP A 618 -5.06 6.28 -24.44
N LYS A 619 -4.34 6.59 -23.35
CA LYS A 619 -4.36 5.77 -22.13
C LYS A 619 -5.65 5.93 -21.33
N ALA A 620 -6.30 7.09 -21.39
CA ALA A 620 -7.52 7.37 -20.65
C ALA A 620 -8.69 6.45 -21.03
N VAL A 621 -8.67 5.80 -22.20
CA VAL A 621 -9.71 4.81 -22.58
C VAL A 621 -9.81 3.66 -21.59
N PHE A 622 -8.70 3.30 -20.92
CA PHE A 622 -8.65 2.22 -19.95
C PHE A 622 -9.12 2.59 -18.54
N LEU A 623 -9.42 3.87 -18.31
CA LEU A 623 -9.97 4.35 -17.05
C LEU A 623 -11.48 4.08 -16.99
N SER A 624 -11.94 3.62 -15.84
CA SER A 624 -13.35 3.60 -15.46
C SER A 624 -13.86 5.00 -15.16
N GLN A 625 -15.18 5.18 -15.12
CA GLN A 625 -15.79 6.47 -14.78
C GLN A 625 -15.38 6.97 -13.38
N LEU A 626 -15.21 6.05 -12.41
CA LEU A 626 -14.78 6.40 -11.05
C LEU A 626 -13.34 6.93 -11.03
N GLU A 627 -12.45 6.32 -11.82
CA GLU A 627 -11.04 6.77 -11.94
C GLU A 627 -10.96 8.13 -12.67
N VAL A 628 -11.82 8.38 -13.66
CA VAL A 628 -11.94 9.71 -14.29
C VAL A 628 -12.40 10.75 -13.28
N ILE A 629 -13.49 10.50 -12.54
CA ILE A 629 -13.99 11.40 -11.50
C ILE A 629 -12.89 11.70 -10.47
N ARG A 630 -12.18 10.66 -10.03
CA ARG A 630 -11.05 10.78 -9.11
C ARG A 630 -9.98 11.74 -9.65
N LEU A 631 -9.53 11.56 -10.88
CA LEU A 631 -8.50 12.42 -11.48
C LEU A 631 -8.97 13.88 -11.57
N PHE A 632 -10.23 14.12 -11.96
CA PHE A 632 -10.81 15.48 -11.91
C PHE A 632 -10.69 16.07 -10.50
N VAL A 633 -11.08 15.33 -9.46
CA VAL A 633 -11.02 15.83 -8.08
C VAL A 633 -9.59 16.11 -7.62
N LEU A 634 -8.68 15.16 -7.80
CA LEU A 634 -7.30 15.28 -7.32
C LEU A 634 -6.55 16.39 -8.06
N VAL A 635 -6.65 16.44 -9.39
CA VAL A 635 -5.95 17.47 -10.16
C VAL A 635 -6.54 18.85 -9.90
N LEU A 636 -7.86 19.01 -9.86
CA LEU A 636 -8.47 20.31 -9.58
C LEU A 636 -8.13 20.80 -8.16
N ASN A 637 -8.12 19.90 -7.16
CA ASN A 637 -7.66 20.24 -5.81
C ASN A 637 -6.19 20.70 -5.80
N LYS A 638 -5.30 19.97 -6.49
CA LYS A 638 -3.88 20.32 -6.60
C LYS A 638 -3.67 21.67 -7.28
N LEU A 639 -4.46 21.97 -8.32
CA LEU A 639 -4.42 23.24 -9.04
C LEU A 639 -5.12 24.38 -8.29
N GLY A 640 -5.67 24.12 -7.09
CA GLY A 640 -6.26 25.15 -6.23
C GLY A 640 -7.68 25.56 -6.63
N PHE A 641 -8.38 24.79 -7.47
CA PHE A 641 -9.78 25.09 -7.82
C PHE A 641 -10.69 24.93 -6.58
N PRO A 642 -11.61 25.89 -6.34
CA PRO A 642 -12.41 25.93 -5.13
C PRO A 642 -13.65 25.04 -5.23
N LEU A 643 -13.46 23.72 -5.27
CA LEU A 643 -14.53 22.73 -5.35
C LEU A 643 -15.52 22.86 -4.18
N VAL A 644 -16.81 22.71 -4.46
CA VAL A 644 -17.87 22.64 -3.45
C VAL A 644 -18.02 21.22 -2.95
N TYR A 645 -18.05 21.04 -1.63
CA TYR A 645 -18.23 19.74 -0.98
C TYR A 645 -19.62 19.58 -0.37
N THR A 646 -20.09 18.34 -0.23
CA THR A 646 -21.34 18.01 0.46
C THR A 646 -21.23 18.22 1.97
N SER A 647 -22.34 18.54 2.63
CA SER A 647 -22.39 18.82 4.08
C SER A 647 -22.51 17.57 4.98
N GLY A 648 -22.21 16.38 4.44
CA GLY A 648 -22.33 15.10 5.15
C GLY A 648 -21.15 14.81 6.08
N PHE A 649 -21.20 13.66 6.77
CA PHE A 649 -20.07 13.17 7.58
C PHE A 649 -18.80 12.94 6.76
N HIS A 650 -18.95 12.65 5.47
CA HIS A 650 -17.87 12.52 4.49
C HIS A 650 -18.13 13.52 3.37
N PRO A 651 -17.56 14.72 3.47
CA PRO A 651 -17.67 15.72 2.42
C PRO A 651 -17.04 15.16 1.15
N HIS A 652 -17.83 15.09 0.08
CA HIS A 652 -17.36 14.76 -1.26
C HIS A 652 -17.64 15.92 -2.20
N PRO A 653 -16.80 16.16 -3.22
CA PRO A 653 -17.10 17.17 -4.22
C PRO A 653 -18.48 16.94 -4.86
N LYS A 654 -19.24 18.01 -5.06
CA LYS A 654 -20.52 17.97 -5.75
C LYS A 654 -20.29 17.77 -7.25
N ILE A 655 -20.57 16.54 -7.70
CA ILE A 655 -20.33 16.10 -9.08
C ILE A 655 -21.61 15.51 -9.67
N VAL A 656 -21.82 15.73 -10.96
CA VAL A 656 -22.82 15.06 -11.78
C VAL A 656 -22.11 14.42 -12.96
N VAL A 657 -22.40 13.17 -13.27
CA VAL A 657 -21.88 12.47 -14.44
C VAL A 657 -23.02 11.94 -15.29
N ASP A 658 -22.77 11.81 -16.58
CA ASP A 658 -23.63 11.11 -17.53
C ASP A 658 -23.38 9.58 -17.45
N ASP A 659 -23.98 8.82 -18.36
CA ASP A 659 -23.71 7.40 -18.58
C ASP A 659 -22.20 7.11 -18.68
N ALA A 660 -21.73 6.15 -17.89
CA ALA A 660 -20.33 5.73 -17.92
C ALA A 660 -19.95 5.14 -19.28
N LEU A 661 -18.90 5.68 -19.90
CA LEU A 661 -18.32 5.10 -21.10
C LEU A 661 -17.63 3.77 -20.76
N PRO A 662 -17.91 2.67 -21.49
CA PRO A 662 -17.21 1.41 -21.28
C PRO A 662 -15.68 1.55 -21.41
N ILE A 663 -14.95 0.77 -20.61
CA ILE A 663 -13.48 0.70 -20.68
C ILE A 663 -13.06 0.22 -22.08
N GLY A 664 -12.08 0.90 -22.67
CA GLY A 664 -11.55 0.63 -24.01
C GLY A 664 -12.28 1.33 -25.16
N VAL A 665 -13.43 1.96 -24.92
CA VAL A 665 -14.11 2.80 -25.93
C VAL A 665 -13.51 4.20 -25.88
N PHE A 666 -13.19 4.75 -27.05
CA PHE A 666 -12.71 6.11 -27.22
C PHE A 666 -13.89 7.08 -27.22
N SER A 667 -13.68 8.32 -26.76
CA SER A 667 -14.66 9.38 -26.92
C SER A 667 -14.01 10.71 -27.24
N GLU A 668 -14.61 11.42 -28.19
CA GLU A 668 -14.29 12.81 -28.52
C GLU A 668 -14.95 13.78 -27.53
N ARG A 669 -16.05 13.37 -26.86
CA ARG A 669 -16.86 14.29 -26.05
C ARG A 669 -17.73 13.60 -25.01
N GLU A 670 -17.16 13.32 -23.84
CA GLU A 670 -17.91 13.01 -22.62
C GLU A 670 -18.25 14.30 -21.84
N THR A 671 -19.08 14.18 -20.80
CA THR A 671 -19.53 15.33 -19.99
C THR A 671 -19.45 15.03 -18.49
N ILE A 672 -19.05 16.02 -17.70
CA ILE A 672 -19.08 16.02 -16.23
C ILE A 672 -19.51 17.39 -15.73
N GLY A 673 -20.37 17.42 -14.72
CA GLY A 673 -20.79 18.62 -14.00
C GLY A 673 -20.07 18.71 -12.66
N LEU A 674 -19.48 19.86 -12.35
CA LEU A 674 -18.74 20.13 -11.11
C LEU A 674 -19.21 21.45 -10.50
N ALA A 675 -19.41 21.51 -9.19
CA ALA A 675 -19.72 22.77 -8.50
C ALA A 675 -18.46 23.40 -7.89
N MET A 676 -18.31 24.72 -8.03
CA MET A 676 -17.21 25.50 -7.44
C MET A 676 -17.73 26.79 -6.78
N TYR A 677 -16.96 27.34 -5.83
CA TYR A 677 -17.32 28.56 -5.09
C TYR A 677 -17.04 29.87 -5.85
N GLU A 678 -16.36 29.81 -6.99
CA GLU A 678 -15.96 30.97 -7.79
C GLU A 678 -16.56 30.86 -9.21
N SER A 679 -17.02 31.99 -9.76
CA SER A 679 -17.44 32.15 -11.18
C SER A 679 -16.28 32.54 -12.09
N GLY A 680 -16.43 32.37 -13.41
CA GLY A 680 -15.43 32.82 -14.38
C GLY A 680 -14.23 31.87 -14.53
N LEU A 681 -14.33 30.63 -14.04
CA LEU A 681 -13.25 29.65 -14.11
C LEU A 681 -13.18 28.91 -15.46
N SER A 682 -14.13 29.17 -16.36
CA SER A 682 -14.24 28.45 -17.65
C SER A 682 -12.96 28.52 -18.48
N THR A 683 -12.32 29.68 -18.57
CA THR A 683 -11.06 29.86 -19.31
C THR A 683 -9.87 29.17 -18.65
N LYS A 684 -9.82 29.10 -17.31
CA LYS A 684 -8.78 28.38 -16.57
C LYS A 684 -8.90 26.86 -16.71
N LEU A 685 -10.12 26.36 -16.88
CA LEU A 685 -10.41 24.93 -17.05
C LEU A 685 -10.24 24.46 -18.50
N GLN A 686 -10.56 25.31 -19.46
CA GLN A 686 -10.49 25.01 -20.88
C GLN A 686 -9.08 24.56 -21.29
N GLY A 687 -8.97 23.40 -21.93
CA GLY A 687 -7.70 22.88 -22.44
C GLY A 687 -6.85 22.13 -21.41
N LEU A 688 -7.22 22.10 -20.12
CA LEU A 688 -6.52 21.30 -19.12
C LEU A 688 -6.54 19.82 -19.51
N GLU A 689 -5.36 19.20 -19.49
CA GLU A 689 -5.19 17.76 -19.67
C GLU A 689 -4.76 17.14 -18.35
N PHE A 690 -5.62 16.28 -17.80
CA PHE A 690 -5.41 15.67 -16.50
C PHE A 690 -4.51 14.44 -16.56
N TYR A 691 -4.53 13.76 -17.70
CA TYR A 691 -3.84 12.51 -17.99
C TYR A 691 -3.83 12.29 -19.51
N PRO A 692 -2.88 11.57 -20.12
CA PRO A 692 -2.83 11.40 -21.58
C PRO A 692 -4.16 10.93 -22.19
N GLY A 693 -4.74 11.81 -23.02
CA GLY A 693 -6.01 11.59 -23.70
C GLY A 693 -7.26 12.01 -22.91
N LEU A 694 -7.10 12.53 -21.68
CA LEU A 694 -8.15 13.08 -20.81
C LEU A 694 -8.04 14.61 -20.76
N ARG A 695 -8.54 15.29 -21.80
CA ARG A 695 -8.44 16.75 -21.98
C ARG A 695 -9.81 17.42 -21.97
N ILE A 696 -9.92 18.56 -21.29
CA ILE A 696 -11.09 19.43 -21.35
C ILE A 696 -11.14 20.16 -22.70
N VAL A 697 -12.23 19.96 -23.44
CA VAL A 697 -12.46 20.56 -24.78
C VAL A 697 -13.51 21.64 -24.80
N LYS A 698 -14.41 21.71 -23.81
CA LYS A 698 -15.36 22.82 -23.66
C LYS A 698 -15.79 22.94 -22.21
N VAL A 699 -15.95 24.17 -21.72
CA VAL A 699 -16.52 24.45 -20.40
C VAL A 699 -17.66 25.44 -20.52
N VAL A 700 -18.79 25.15 -19.86
CA VAL A 700 -19.95 26.04 -19.81
C VAL A 700 -20.31 26.25 -18.35
N GLU A 701 -20.24 27.51 -17.90
CA GLU A 701 -20.73 27.90 -16.58
C GLU A 701 -22.27 27.94 -16.58
N ARG A 702 -22.86 27.41 -15.51
CA ARG A 702 -24.29 27.26 -15.28
C ARG A 702 -24.63 27.83 -13.91
N GLN A 703 -25.76 28.50 -13.82
CA GLN A 703 -26.27 29.00 -12.53
C GLN A 703 -26.84 27.87 -11.67
N GLU A 704 -27.30 26.79 -12.30
CA GLU A 704 -27.93 25.65 -11.64
C GLU A 704 -27.22 24.34 -11.99
N LYS A 705 -27.49 23.31 -11.18
CA LYS A 705 -26.99 21.95 -11.40
C LYS A 705 -27.38 21.46 -12.80
N PRO A 706 -26.42 21.07 -13.66
CA PRO A 706 -26.73 20.67 -15.02
C PRO A 706 -27.43 19.30 -15.07
N SER A 707 -28.35 19.15 -16.03
CA SER A 707 -28.94 17.87 -16.42
C SER A 707 -28.16 17.32 -17.62
N LEU A 708 -27.47 16.18 -17.46
CA LEU A 708 -26.51 15.68 -18.45
C LEU A 708 -27.06 14.63 -19.44
N LYS A 709 -28.39 14.45 -19.53
CA LYS A 709 -28.98 13.42 -20.41
C LYS A 709 -28.82 13.78 -21.90
N ARG A 710 -28.28 12.85 -22.70
CA ARG A 710 -28.22 12.97 -24.17
C ARG A 710 -29.20 12.02 -24.86
N GLU A 711 -29.97 12.52 -25.82
CA GLU A 711 -30.92 11.74 -26.62
C GLU A 711 -30.29 11.05 -27.83
N LYS A 712 -29.11 11.50 -28.31
CA LYS A 712 -28.43 10.96 -29.49
C LYS A 712 -26.99 10.58 -29.18
N LYS A 713 -26.63 9.32 -29.47
CA LYS A 713 -25.25 8.80 -29.38
C LYS A 713 -24.76 8.44 -30.80
N VAL A 714 -23.57 8.91 -31.17
CA VAL A 714 -22.96 8.58 -32.47
C VAL A 714 -21.68 7.81 -32.22
N TYR A 715 -21.56 6.63 -32.82
CA TYR A 715 -20.39 5.78 -32.73
C TYR A 715 -19.77 5.60 -34.11
N LYS A 716 -18.45 5.59 -34.15
CA LYS A 716 -17.66 5.05 -35.24
C LYS A 716 -17.03 3.73 -34.81
N ILE A 717 -17.13 2.71 -35.65
CA ILE A 717 -16.56 1.38 -35.45
C ILE A 717 -15.54 1.14 -36.57
N GLU A 718 -14.30 0.85 -36.18
CA GLU A 718 -13.18 0.54 -37.08
C GLU A 718 -12.70 -0.90 -36.79
N PRO A 719 -12.84 -1.85 -37.74
CA PRO A 719 -12.24 -3.17 -37.60
C PRO A 719 -10.71 -3.10 -37.52
N LEU A 720 -10.14 -3.76 -36.52
CA LEU A 720 -8.70 -3.82 -36.25
C LEU A 720 -7.99 -4.81 -37.18
N THR A 721 -8.68 -5.87 -37.58
CA THR A 721 -8.21 -6.92 -38.50
C THR A 721 -9.32 -7.27 -39.48
N GLU A 722 -9.00 -7.96 -40.59
CA GLU A 722 -9.98 -8.50 -41.54
C GLU A 722 -11.07 -7.49 -41.98
N LYS A 723 -10.65 -6.28 -42.33
CA LYS A 723 -11.55 -5.12 -42.51
C LYS A 723 -12.71 -5.40 -43.48
N GLU A 724 -12.44 -5.96 -44.65
CA GLU A 724 -13.46 -6.23 -45.67
C GLU A 724 -14.51 -7.24 -45.18
N LEU A 725 -14.08 -8.30 -44.49
CA LEU A 725 -14.98 -9.29 -43.91
C LEU A 725 -15.95 -8.62 -42.94
N TRP A 726 -15.43 -7.82 -42.00
CA TRP A 726 -16.27 -7.16 -41.00
C TRP A 726 -17.20 -6.13 -41.62
N LEU A 727 -16.74 -5.34 -42.58
CA LEU A 727 -17.59 -4.37 -43.29
C LEU A 727 -18.76 -5.06 -44.00
N ASN A 728 -18.52 -6.20 -44.65
CA ASN A 728 -19.58 -6.99 -45.27
C ASN A 728 -20.57 -7.52 -44.24
N ARG A 729 -20.10 -8.03 -43.10
CA ARG A 729 -20.99 -8.49 -42.01
C ARG A 729 -21.85 -7.35 -41.46
N PHE A 730 -21.28 -6.16 -41.29
CA PHE A 730 -22.02 -4.98 -40.86
C PHE A 730 -23.06 -4.54 -41.90
N ALA A 731 -22.73 -4.58 -43.19
CA ALA A 731 -23.66 -4.21 -44.26
C ALA A 731 -24.94 -5.07 -44.28
N THR A 732 -24.84 -6.34 -43.87
CA THR A 732 -25.98 -7.27 -43.78
C THR A 732 -26.70 -7.24 -42.44
N LEU A 733 -26.29 -6.38 -41.51
CA LEU A 733 -26.75 -6.44 -40.13
C LEU A 733 -28.02 -5.61 -39.89
N ASN A 734 -29.03 -6.24 -39.29
CA ASN A 734 -30.24 -5.56 -38.83
C ASN A 734 -30.01 -4.94 -37.45
N PHE A 735 -29.95 -3.62 -37.40
CA PHE A 735 -29.94 -2.89 -36.14
C PHE A 735 -31.37 -2.72 -35.59
N PRO A 736 -31.54 -2.58 -34.25
CA PRO A 736 -32.84 -2.34 -33.65
C PRO A 736 -33.46 -1.02 -34.12
N GLU A 737 -34.80 -0.96 -34.15
CA GLU A 737 -35.54 0.26 -34.47
C GLU A 737 -35.11 1.43 -33.57
N GLY A 738 -34.87 2.60 -34.16
CA GLY A 738 -34.23 3.73 -33.47
C GLY A 738 -32.70 3.76 -33.57
N THR A 739 -32.12 2.98 -34.48
CA THR A 739 -30.69 3.02 -34.83
C THR A 739 -30.51 3.19 -36.34
N GLU A 740 -29.67 4.14 -36.74
CA GLU A 740 -29.22 4.30 -38.13
C GLU A 740 -27.78 3.79 -38.26
N MET A 741 -27.49 3.05 -39.32
CA MET A 741 -26.13 2.63 -39.65
C MET A 741 -25.75 3.07 -41.07
N GLU A 742 -24.51 3.50 -41.23
CA GLU A 742 -23.94 3.94 -42.49
C GLU A 742 -22.48 3.49 -42.60
N ILE A 743 -22.07 2.95 -43.75
CA ILE A 743 -20.66 2.63 -44.03
C ILE A 743 -20.05 3.74 -44.87
N LYS A 744 -19.00 4.38 -44.36
CA LYS A 744 -18.27 5.45 -45.06
C LYS A 744 -16.77 5.19 -44.98
N LYS A 745 -16.08 5.19 -46.12
CA LYS A 745 -14.60 5.09 -46.20
C LYS A 745 -14.01 3.94 -45.35
N GLN A 746 -14.61 2.74 -45.44
CA GLN A 746 -14.20 1.57 -44.65
C GLN A 746 -14.41 1.70 -43.12
N GLU A 747 -15.27 2.62 -42.68
CA GLU A 747 -15.68 2.80 -41.29
C GLU A 747 -17.19 2.60 -41.17
N VAL A 748 -17.65 2.04 -40.05
CA VAL A 748 -19.08 1.87 -39.77
C VAL A 748 -19.53 2.95 -38.77
N TRP A 749 -20.48 3.78 -39.18
CA TRP A 749 -21.07 4.83 -38.37
C TRP A 749 -22.45 4.38 -37.89
N VAL A 750 -22.67 4.43 -36.57
CA VAL A 750 -23.92 4.02 -35.93
C VAL A 750 -24.47 5.18 -35.13
N ARG A 751 -25.67 5.67 -35.48
CA ARG A 751 -26.40 6.70 -34.73
C ARG A 751 -27.52 6.03 -33.96
N VAL A 752 -27.55 6.24 -32.65
CA VAL A 752 -28.48 5.58 -31.74
C VAL A 752 -29.35 6.63 -31.06
N TYR A 753 -30.66 6.43 -31.15
CA TYR A 753 -31.69 7.25 -30.50
C TYR A 753 -32.40 6.50 -29.37
N ILE A 754 -32.06 5.23 -29.16
CA ILE A 754 -32.63 4.36 -28.13
C ILE A 754 -32.01 4.68 -26.76
N PRO A 755 -32.81 5.05 -25.74
CA PRO A 755 -32.31 5.25 -24.37
C PRO A 755 -31.63 3.99 -23.82
N ASN A 756 -30.51 4.15 -23.10
CA ASN A 756 -29.76 3.06 -22.46
C ASN A 756 -29.22 1.96 -23.40
N PHE A 757 -29.21 2.18 -24.72
CA PHE A 757 -28.61 1.23 -25.66
C PHE A 757 -27.10 1.12 -25.48
N SER A 758 -26.60 -0.12 -25.44
CA SER A 758 -25.19 -0.45 -25.35
C SER A 758 -24.72 -1.10 -26.64
N LEU A 759 -23.93 -0.36 -27.43
CA LEU A 759 -23.36 -0.86 -28.68
C LEU A 759 -22.49 -2.09 -28.43
N LEU A 760 -21.69 -2.11 -27.36
CA LEU A 760 -20.86 -3.27 -27.02
C LEU A 760 -21.70 -4.51 -26.73
N LYS A 761 -22.78 -4.36 -25.96
CA LYS A 761 -23.67 -5.49 -25.65
C LYS A 761 -24.31 -6.03 -26.93
N PHE A 762 -24.75 -5.14 -27.81
CA PHE A 762 -25.29 -5.49 -29.12
C PHE A 762 -24.26 -6.27 -29.95
N LEU A 763 -23.07 -5.72 -30.18
CA LEU A 763 -22.00 -6.39 -30.95
C LEU A 763 -21.61 -7.74 -30.37
N LYS A 764 -21.54 -7.82 -29.03
CA LYS A 764 -21.22 -9.06 -28.31
C LYS A 764 -22.23 -10.16 -28.61
N GLN A 765 -23.53 -9.83 -28.53
CA GLN A 765 -24.62 -10.79 -28.76
C GLN A 765 -24.76 -11.16 -30.23
N THR A 766 -24.69 -10.15 -31.11
CA THR A 766 -24.91 -10.31 -32.55
C THR A 766 -23.82 -11.12 -33.24
N PHE A 767 -22.56 -10.94 -32.82
CA PHE A 767 -21.42 -11.62 -33.44
C PHE A 767 -20.85 -12.74 -32.56
N GLU A 768 -21.51 -13.08 -31.45
CA GLU A 768 -21.08 -14.11 -30.48
C GLU A 768 -19.63 -13.93 -30.02
N LEU A 769 -19.26 -12.66 -29.76
CA LEU A 769 -17.90 -12.30 -29.38
C LEU A 769 -17.73 -12.33 -27.87
N ASP A 770 -16.56 -12.74 -27.38
CA ASP A 770 -16.24 -12.58 -25.96
C ASP A 770 -16.04 -11.10 -25.59
N ASN A 771 -15.24 -10.39 -26.40
CA ASN A 771 -14.92 -8.98 -26.24
C ASN A 771 -14.89 -8.27 -27.61
N PRO A 772 -15.91 -7.49 -27.99
CA PRO A 772 -15.90 -6.75 -29.25
C PRO A 772 -14.69 -5.82 -29.43
N LEU A 773 -14.12 -5.31 -28.33
CA LEU A 773 -12.99 -4.37 -28.37
C LEU A 773 -11.65 -5.04 -28.70
N SER A 774 -11.58 -6.37 -28.73
CA SER A 774 -10.41 -7.07 -29.28
C SER A 774 -10.37 -7.02 -30.82
N LEU A 775 -11.51 -6.75 -31.46
CA LEU A 775 -11.68 -6.75 -32.92
C LEU A 775 -12.02 -5.37 -33.48
N PHE A 776 -12.61 -4.49 -32.68
CA PHE A 776 -13.05 -3.18 -33.13
C PHE A 776 -12.49 -2.07 -32.25
N LYS A 777 -11.97 -1.02 -32.88
CA LYS A 777 -11.80 0.28 -32.24
C LYS A 777 -13.11 1.05 -32.37
N ILE A 778 -13.69 1.42 -31.23
CA ILE A 778 -14.96 2.14 -31.16
C ILE A 778 -14.72 3.54 -30.62
N VAL A 779 -15.22 4.56 -31.33
CA VAL A 779 -15.13 5.97 -30.96
C VAL A 779 -16.53 6.58 -30.84
N LYS A 780 -16.85 7.16 -29.68
CA LYS A 780 -18.08 7.93 -29.45
C LYS A 780 -17.84 9.42 -29.74
N TYR A 781 -18.80 10.06 -30.39
CA TYR A 781 -18.77 11.49 -30.75
C TYR A 781 -19.78 12.32 -29.94
#